data_AF-A0A090I0T8-F1
#
_entry.id   AF-A0A090I0T8-F1
#
_cell.length_a   1.000
_cell.length_b   1.000
_cell.length_c   1.000
_cell.angle_alpha   90.00
_cell.angle_beta   90.00
_cell.angle_gamma   90.00
#
_symmetry.space_group_name_H-M   'P 1'
#
loop_
_entity.id
_entity.type
_entity.pdbx_description
1 polymer ?
#
loop_
_entity_poly.entity_id
_entity_poly.type
_entity_poly.pdbx_seq_one_letter_code
_entity_poly.pdbx_strand_id
1 'polypeptide(L)'
;MDNGEKQSSEWYNKVQDHSRFYWLGRTLVMWFGGFLGFIIIDHLALGLYFDDWVTAFLAAGLVGILNAIFWPILARILLPFMVFTVGIGALLLNALLIWVASDLMGGFTIEGPALILTPIAMAAVTAVLSAILTIDDDATYYRNVIRKIKKGKIKFQDKPGVIFLEIDGLAFNILNEAIEKGNMPTLKKWLEQDTHKVIPWETDLSSQTGASQAGILHGNNSDIPAFRWVEKDKNNKIMVSTGLSDAPLIEERISDGNGLLACHGASRTNLFSGDASDVIFTYSQLKNLGRFYTRAWYYVYSYPSNFARIVALFLWDVLLDFSSQLVHWIKNIQPRIKRGLIYPFVRAGANVFLREVTTAVVIGDMLEGKVDVAYVTYLGYDEIAHHSGTRDWDAFHALKKLDMQFHRLDNARKYAPRPYHLVVQSDHGQTNGATFLQRYGVSLEDVVRELMPPETRIYSELSSNEDHFGQAIQNPLEDSKSYIKGKGDKVANESKYIFDTTVKKVDEAPLVRGKILDYLQRHQIGEMPHSKDVSSEDAQVIVLASGNLGLIYLTEYSERLTFEQIRTLYPDLIPGLVQHEGVGFVMVNSTEHGPMVMGKEGIHYLQDGTIEGEDPLALFGSRAPEHLRRTNSFKYTPDILVNSFYDSENNEVAAFEELVGSHGGMGGEQTQPFIIYPSEWDMGFEEIVGAEKLHKMLKKQLKHLEI
;
A
#
# COMPACT_ATOMS: atom_id res chain seq x y z
N MET A 1 3.41 31.80 -38.12
CA MET A 1 3.43 31.46 -36.68
C MET A 1 3.47 29.96 -36.62
N ASP A 2 4.56 29.43 -36.06
CA ASP A 2 4.75 27.99 -35.91
C ASP A 2 3.62 27.42 -35.02
N ASN A 3 3.19 26.19 -35.23
CA ASN A 3 1.98 25.64 -34.56
C ASN A 3 2.12 25.71 -33.02
N GLY A 4 3.36 25.57 -32.52
CA GLY A 4 3.69 25.71 -31.10
C GLY A 4 3.65 27.14 -30.54
N GLU A 5 3.87 28.19 -31.35
CA GLU A 5 3.75 29.59 -30.89
C GLU A 5 2.29 29.97 -30.66
N LYS A 6 1.39 29.49 -31.52
CA LYS A 6 -0.05 29.71 -31.41
C LYS A 6 -0.61 28.99 -30.18
N GLN A 7 -0.26 27.72 -29.99
CA GLN A 7 -0.65 26.91 -28.84
C GLN A 7 -0.15 27.52 -27.52
N SER A 8 1.09 28.01 -27.49
CA SER A 8 1.66 28.71 -26.33
C SER A 8 0.89 30.00 -26.00
N SER A 9 0.50 30.76 -27.02
CA SER A 9 -0.29 31.99 -26.82
C SER A 9 -1.71 31.72 -26.34
N GLU A 10 -2.41 30.70 -26.88
CA GLU A 10 -3.75 30.30 -26.44
C GLU A 10 -3.73 29.70 -25.04
N TRP A 11 -2.75 28.84 -24.74
CA TRP A 11 -2.53 28.29 -23.40
C TRP A 11 -2.26 29.41 -22.38
N TYR A 12 -1.45 30.41 -22.73
CA TYR A 12 -1.19 31.56 -21.87
C TYR A 12 -2.45 32.37 -21.57
N ASN A 13 -3.35 32.52 -22.54
CA ASN A 13 -4.63 33.20 -22.33
C ASN A 13 -5.58 32.39 -21.44
N LYS A 14 -5.48 31.05 -21.48
CA LYS A 14 -6.27 30.12 -20.66
C LYS A 14 -5.75 30.03 -19.22
N VAL A 15 -4.43 30.10 -19.05
CA VAL A 15 -3.77 30.14 -17.74
C VAL A 15 -3.76 31.59 -17.26
N GLN A 16 -4.80 32.03 -16.56
CA GLN A 16 -4.79 33.34 -15.91
C GLN A 16 -3.58 33.41 -14.96
N ASP A 17 -2.65 34.34 -15.25
CA ASP A 17 -1.64 34.74 -14.28
C ASP A 17 -2.39 35.41 -13.12
N HIS A 18 -2.24 34.85 -11.93
CA HIS A 18 -2.86 35.41 -10.73
C HIS A 18 -2.57 36.90 -10.64
N SER A 19 -3.56 37.71 -10.26
CA SER A 19 -3.41 39.16 -10.21
C SER A 19 -2.25 39.55 -9.28
N ARG A 20 -1.66 40.73 -9.50
CA ARG A 20 -0.63 41.26 -8.58
C ARG A 20 -1.14 41.35 -7.13
N PHE A 21 -2.45 41.54 -6.95
CA PHE A 21 -3.11 41.55 -5.64
C PHE A 21 -3.12 40.17 -4.98
N TYR A 22 -3.34 39.09 -5.74
CA TYR A 22 -3.23 37.73 -5.19
C TYR A 22 -1.82 37.45 -4.66
N TRP A 23 -0.78 37.79 -5.44
CA TRP A 23 0.59 37.59 -5.01
C TRP A 23 0.96 38.43 -3.80
N LEU A 24 0.50 39.68 -3.74
CA LEU A 24 0.68 40.53 -2.57
C LEU A 24 -0.03 39.94 -1.35
N GLY A 25 -1.28 39.50 -1.50
CA GLY A 25 -2.05 38.84 -0.44
C GLY A 25 -1.36 37.58 0.06
N ARG A 26 -0.91 36.69 -0.84
CA ARG A 26 -0.14 35.50 -0.48
C ARG A 26 1.13 35.85 0.29
N THR A 27 1.92 36.82 -0.19
CA THR A 27 3.14 37.25 0.53
C THR A 27 2.82 37.79 1.92
N LEU A 28 1.76 38.59 2.08
CA LEU A 28 1.34 39.10 3.38
C LEU A 28 0.89 37.98 4.32
N VAL A 29 0.16 36.98 3.82
CA VAL A 29 -0.27 35.83 4.62
C VAL A 29 0.93 34.99 5.05
N MET A 30 1.86 34.74 4.15
CA MET A 30 3.10 34.03 4.45
C MET A 30 3.94 34.76 5.49
N TRP A 31 4.05 36.09 5.36
CA TRP A 31 4.76 36.91 6.33
C TRP A 31 4.08 36.89 7.69
N PHE A 32 2.76 37.07 7.73
CA PHE A 32 1.98 37.04 8.96
C PHE A 32 2.02 35.66 9.63
N GLY A 33 1.96 34.58 8.86
CA GLY A 33 2.13 33.22 9.36
C GLY A 33 3.51 32.97 9.97
N GLY A 34 4.56 33.49 9.32
CA GLY A 34 5.92 33.46 9.87
C GLY A 34 6.04 34.24 11.19
N PHE A 35 5.46 35.44 11.24
CA PHE A 35 5.40 36.25 12.45
C PHE A 35 4.70 35.52 13.61
N LEU A 36 3.50 34.97 13.36
CA LEU A 36 2.78 34.21 14.38
C LEU A 36 3.54 32.97 14.84
N GLY A 37 4.21 32.26 13.91
CA GLY A 37 5.08 31.13 14.26
C GLY A 37 6.20 31.52 15.21
N PHE A 38 6.83 32.68 15.00
CA PHE A 38 7.82 33.23 15.93
C PHE A 38 7.23 33.55 17.30
N ILE A 39 6.10 34.24 17.36
CA ILE A 39 5.44 34.58 18.62
C ILE A 39 5.10 33.32 19.43
N ILE A 40 4.66 32.24 18.79
CA ILE A 40 4.36 30.98 19.48
C ILE A 40 5.62 30.41 20.15
N ILE A 41 6.74 30.31 19.44
CA ILE A 41 7.95 29.69 19.99
C ILE A 41 8.62 30.59 21.04
N ASP A 42 8.61 31.90 20.84
CA ASP A 42 9.05 32.89 21.82
C ASP A 42 8.27 32.74 23.14
N HIS A 43 6.94 32.62 23.06
CA HIS A 43 6.09 32.45 24.23
C HIS A 43 6.30 31.12 24.97
N LEU A 44 6.69 30.06 24.25
CA LEU A 44 7.02 28.76 24.85
C LEU A 44 8.41 28.75 25.52
N ALA A 45 9.19 29.83 25.38
CA ALA A 45 10.54 29.98 25.94
C ALA A 45 11.49 28.82 25.57
N LEU A 46 11.40 28.31 24.33
CA LEU A 46 12.16 27.16 23.84
C LEU A 46 13.50 27.51 23.19
N GLY A 47 14.08 28.66 23.57
CA GLY A 47 15.36 29.16 23.03
C GLY A 47 15.21 30.15 21.87
N LEU A 48 14.03 30.72 21.65
CA LEU A 48 13.82 31.88 20.78
C LEU A 48 13.40 33.05 21.69
N TYR A 49 14.00 34.22 21.49
CA TYR A 49 13.65 35.42 22.23
C TYR A 49 13.59 36.64 21.30
N PHE A 50 12.56 37.47 21.46
CA PHE A 50 12.45 38.79 20.82
C PHE A 50 12.33 39.90 21.88
N ASP A 51 12.98 41.04 21.64
CA ASP A 51 12.84 42.23 22.49
C ASP A 51 11.40 42.78 22.49
N ASP A 52 10.76 42.73 21.32
CA ASP A 52 9.39 43.21 21.12
C ASP A 52 8.73 42.58 19.87
N TRP A 53 7.40 42.73 19.76
CA TRP A 53 6.62 42.13 18.66
C TRP A 53 6.92 42.75 17.29
N VAL A 54 7.37 44.01 17.22
CA VAL A 54 7.78 44.66 15.96
C VAL A 54 9.05 43.99 15.46
N THR A 55 9.99 43.69 16.36
CA THR A 55 11.20 42.93 16.02
C THR A 55 10.85 41.55 15.45
N ALA A 56 9.92 40.80 16.07
CA ALA A 56 9.45 39.53 15.52
C ALA A 56 8.80 39.66 14.13
N PHE A 57 8.00 40.72 13.92
CA PHE A 57 7.38 40.98 12.63
C PHE A 57 8.41 41.29 11.54
N LEU A 58 9.40 42.15 11.83
CA LEU A 58 10.48 42.48 10.89
C LEU A 58 11.39 41.27 10.61
N ALA A 59 11.72 40.47 11.62
CA ALA A 59 12.49 39.25 11.48
C ALA A 59 11.81 38.25 10.54
N ALA A 60 10.49 38.09 10.63
CA ALA A 60 9.74 37.21 9.72
C ALA A 60 9.84 37.68 8.26
N GLY A 61 9.83 38.99 8.05
CA GLY A 61 10.05 39.60 6.73
C GLY A 61 11.47 39.34 6.21
N LEU A 62 12.48 39.53 7.07
CA LEU A 62 13.88 39.27 6.74
C LEU A 62 14.13 37.81 6.36
N VAL A 63 13.62 36.86 7.16
CA VAL A 63 13.70 35.42 6.84
C VAL A 63 13.00 35.09 5.53
N GLY A 64 11.85 35.72 5.25
CA GLY A 64 11.17 35.60 3.95
C GLY A 64 12.03 36.06 2.78
N ILE A 65 12.74 37.19 2.93
CA ILE A 65 13.67 37.73 1.92
C ILE A 65 14.87 36.80 1.74
N LEU A 66 15.50 36.35 2.82
CA LEU A 66 16.62 35.41 2.78
C LEU A 66 16.23 34.12 2.04
N ASN A 67 15.06 33.56 2.36
CA ASN A 67 14.52 32.41 1.64
C ASN A 67 14.30 32.70 0.16
N ALA A 68 13.71 33.83 -0.20
CA ALA A 68 13.46 34.18 -1.61
C ALA A 68 14.76 34.30 -2.44
N ILE A 69 15.86 34.74 -1.81
CA ILE A 69 17.17 34.93 -2.46
C ILE A 69 17.97 33.63 -2.48
N PHE A 70 18.15 32.99 -1.32
CA PHE A 70 19.09 31.88 -1.16
C PHE A 70 18.46 30.51 -1.45
N TRP A 71 17.18 30.30 -1.12
CA TRP A 71 16.55 28.98 -1.27
C TRP A 71 16.61 28.42 -2.70
N PRO A 72 16.37 29.21 -3.79
CA PRO A 72 16.46 28.68 -5.15
C PRO A 72 17.84 28.13 -5.53
N ILE A 73 18.90 28.63 -4.87
CA ILE A 73 20.29 28.19 -5.06
C ILE A 73 20.56 26.97 -4.17
N LEU A 74 20.24 27.07 -2.88
CA LEU A 74 20.43 26.00 -1.90
C LEU A 74 19.68 24.74 -2.31
N ALA A 75 18.40 24.86 -2.70
CA ALA A 75 17.59 23.72 -3.10
C ALA A 75 18.09 23.03 -4.38
N ARG A 76 18.88 23.71 -5.21
CA ARG A 76 19.51 23.11 -6.40
C ARG A 76 20.83 22.42 -6.05
N ILE A 77 21.67 23.06 -5.25
CA ILE A 77 23.01 22.55 -4.91
C ILE A 77 22.92 21.41 -3.89
N LEU A 78 22.08 21.57 -2.88
CA LEU A 78 21.93 20.66 -1.75
C LEU A 78 20.77 19.67 -1.94
N LEU A 79 20.21 19.55 -3.15
CA LEU A 79 19.16 18.57 -3.45
C LEU A 79 19.55 17.15 -3.04
N PRO A 80 20.76 16.64 -3.39
CA PRO A 80 21.15 15.28 -2.98
C PRO A 80 21.20 15.12 -1.46
N PHE A 81 21.65 16.16 -0.74
CA PHE A 81 21.68 16.16 0.72
C PHE A 81 20.27 16.12 1.33
N MET A 82 19.33 16.92 0.82
CA MET A 82 17.95 16.92 1.30
C MET A 82 17.25 15.60 1.00
N VAL A 83 17.46 15.01 -0.18
CA VAL A 83 16.89 13.70 -0.55
C VAL A 83 17.49 12.59 0.32
N PHE A 84 18.82 12.58 0.50
CA PHE A 84 19.51 11.58 1.34
C PHE A 84 19.05 11.61 2.79
N THR A 85 18.77 12.79 3.32
CA THR A 85 18.31 12.98 4.71
C THR A 85 16.79 12.87 4.86
N VAL A 86 16.08 12.41 3.82
CA VAL A 86 14.60 12.32 3.80
C VAL A 86 13.97 13.65 4.22
N GLY A 87 14.58 14.75 3.78
CA GLY A 87 14.18 16.14 3.98
C GLY A 87 14.55 16.78 5.31
N ILE A 88 15.16 16.06 6.27
CA ILE A 88 15.73 16.67 7.48
C ILE A 88 16.72 17.79 7.12
N GLY A 89 17.50 17.61 6.06
CA GLY A 89 18.40 18.63 5.53
C GLY A 89 17.69 19.93 5.17
N ALA A 90 16.43 19.88 4.70
CA ALA A 90 15.64 21.07 4.41
C ALA A 90 15.24 21.83 5.68
N LEU A 91 14.97 21.15 6.80
CA LEU A 91 14.75 21.80 8.10
C LEU A 91 16.02 22.47 8.61
N LEU A 92 17.16 21.78 8.52
CA LEU A 92 18.45 22.33 8.94
C LEU A 92 18.83 23.57 8.13
N LEU A 93 18.53 23.59 6.83
CA LEU A 93 18.76 24.77 5.99
C LEU A 93 17.83 25.94 6.34
N ASN A 94 16.56 25.67 6.66
CA ASN A 94 15.67 26.71 7.16
C ASN A 94 16.15 27.26 8.51
N ALA A 95 16.54 26.38 9.43
CA ALA A 95 17.10 26.74 10.72
C ALA A 95 18.34 27.63 10.55
N LEU A 96 19.23 27.28 9.63
CA LEU A 96 20.40 28.06 9.28
C LEU A 96 20.02 29.47 8.79
N LEU A 97 19.00 29.60 7.93
CA LEU A 97 18.56 30.92 7.45
C LEU A 97 17.94 31.79 8.54
N ILE A 98 17.22 31.19 9.50
CA ILE A 98 16.69 31.91 10.67
C ILE A 98 17.83 32.35 11.59
N TRP A 99 18.80 31.46 11.83
CA TRP A 99 19.99 31.78 12.60
C TRP A 99 20.81 32.91 11.96
N VAL A 100 21.02 32.88 10.65
CA VAL A 100 21.66 34.00 9.92
C VAL A 100 20.85 35.29 10.07
N ALA A 101 19.52 35.23 10.06
CA ALA A 101 18.69 36.41 10.30
C ALA A 101 18.92 37.01 11.70
N SER A 102 19.15 36.18 12.74
CA SER A 102 19.44 36.66 14.10
C SER A 102 20.79 37.37 14.22
N ASP A 103 21.76 37.02 13.37
CA ASP A 103 23.05 37.71 13.33
C ASP A 103 22.96 39.04 12.54
N LEU A 104 22.08 39.10 11.55
CA LEU A 104 21.88 40.29 10.70
C LEU A 104 21.00 41.38 11.36
N MET A 105 20.15 41.02 12.31
CA MET A 105 19.21 41.93 12.96
C MET A 105 19.31 41.78 14.47
N GLY A 106 19.68 42.88 15.15
CA GLY A 106 19.63 42.94 16.60
C GLY A 106 18.21 42.85 17.14
N GLY A 107 18.09 42.37 18.38
CA GLY A 107 16.82 42.28 19.11
C GLY A 107 16.11 40.94 19.00
N PHE A 108 16.73 39.93 18.38
CA PHE A 108 16.29 38.54 18.54
C PHE A 108 17.43 37.53 18.56
N THR A 109 17.27 36.45 19.32
CA THR A 109 18.23 35.35 19.42
C THR A 109 17.51 34.02 19.25
N ILE A 110 18.21 33.04 18.64
CA ILE A 110 17.68 31.69 18.45
C ILE A 110 18.76 30.64 18.74
N GLU A 111 18.46 29.72 19.65
CA GLU A 111 19.36 28.69 20.13
C GLU A 111 18.63 27.38 20.46
N GLY A 112 19.39 26.28 20.57
CA GLY A 112 18.87 25.01 21.07
C GLY A 112 17.68 24.44 20.26
N PRO A 113 16.63 23.94 20.93
CA PRO A 113 15.47 23.34 20.26
C PRO A 113 14.72 24.28 19.31
N ALA A 114 14.74 25.60 19.55
CA ALA A 114 14.05 26.57 18.72
C ALA A 114 14.51 26.54 17.25
N LEU A 115 15.77 26.17 16.97
CA LEU A 115 16.27 26.05 15.60
C LEU A 115 15.45 25.09 14.74
N ILE A 116 14.90 24.02 15.33
CA ILE A 116 14.08 23.02 14.62
C ILE A 116 12.60 23.32 14.77
N LEU A 117 12.16 23.70 15.98
CA LEU A 117 10.75 23.92 16.27
C LEU A 117 10.17 25.14 15.56
N THR A 118 11.00 26.18 15.35
CA THR A 118 10.54 27.44 14.74
C THR A 118 10.11 27.27 13.28
N PRO A 119 10.92 26.68 12.37
CA PRO A 119 10.46 26.36 11.02
C PRO A 119 9.16 25.54 10.99
N ILE A 120 9.01 24.57 11.89
CA ILE A 120 7.82 23.71 11.97
C ILE A 120 6.60 24.53 12.40
N ALA A 121 6.72 25.34 13.45
CA ALA A 121 5.63 26.19 13.93
C ALA A 121 5.19 27.21 12.87
N MET A 122 6.14 27.88 12.21
CA MET A 122 5.85 28.80 11.11
C MET A 122 5.11 28.09 9.96
N ALA A 123 5.54 26.88 9.59
CA ALA A 123 4.90 26.10 8.53
C ALA A 123 3.50 25.61 8.94
N ALA A 124 3.31 25.21 10.20
CA ALA A 124 2.01 24.80 10.73
C ALA A 124 1.00 25.97 10.68
N VAL A 125 1.38 27.14 11.20
CA VAL A 125 0.53 28.34 11.18
C VAL A 125 0.23 28.75 9.74
N THR A 126 1.25 28.75 8.88
CA THR A 126 1.07 29.04 7.46
C THR A 126 0.07 28.09 6.81
N ALA A 127 0.18 26.78 7.06
CA ALA A 127 -0.70 25.78 6.48
C ALA A 127 -2.17 26.02 6.89
N VAL A 128 -2.40 26.38 8.16
CA VAL A 128 -3.72 26.75 8.67
C VAL A 128 -4.25 28.00 7.97
N LEU A 129 -3.44 29.06 7.87
CA LEU A 129 -3.83 30.30 7.19
C LEU A 129 -4.11 30.07 5.70
N SER A 130 -3.27 29.32 5.01
CA SER A 130 -3.45 28.95 3.60
C SER A 130 -4.73 28.14 3.39
N ALA A 131 -5.04 27.21 4.31
CA ALA A 131 -6.27 26.43 4.25
C ALA A 131 -7.53 27.30 4.42
N ILE A 132 -7.51 28.25 5.36
CA ILE A 132 -8.64 29.18 5.61
C ILE A 132 -8.83 30.13 4.44
N LEU A 133 -7.74 30.63 3.88
CA LEU A 133 -7.75 31.64 2.82
C LEU A 133 -7.74 31.02 1.41
N THR A 134 -7.80 29.69 1.29
CA THR A 134 -7.77 28.94 0.02
C THR A 134 -6.64 29.39 -0.90
N ILE A 135 -5.44 29.55 -0.33
CA ILE A 135 -4.26 29.97 -1.07
C ILE A 135 -3.58 28.75 -1.69
N ASP A 136 -3.36 28.78 -3.00
CA ASP A 136 -2.70 27.72 -3.75
C ASP A 136 -1.18 27.76 -3.52
N ASP A 137 -0.65 26.71 -2.88
CA ASP A 137 0.76 26.52 -2.59
C ASP A 137 1.61 26.14 -3.81
N ASP A 138 0.99 25.55 -4.84
CA ASP A 138 1.67 25.08 -6.04
C ASP A 138 1.94 26.23 -7.05
N ALA A 139 1.29 27.39 -6.86
CA ALA A 139 1.38 28.58 -7.72
C ALA A 139 2.83 29.04 -8.01
N THR A 140 3.74 28.91 -7.04
CA THR A 140 5.14 29.33 -7.20
C THR A 140 5.87 28.45 -8.22
N TYR A 141 5.60 27.15 -8.19
CA TYR A 141 6.19 26.21 -9.13
C TYR A 141 5.58 26.39 -10.53
N TYR A 142 4.25 26.52 -10.63
CA TYR A 142 3.56 26.80 -11.90
C TYR A 142 4.18 28.01 -12.60
N ARG A 143 4.47 29.10 -11.86
CA ARG A 143 5.14 30.29 -12.41
C ARG A 143 6.52 30.00 -12.99
N ASN A 144 7.30 29.14 -12.34
CA ASN A 144 8.63 28.76 -12.83
C ASN A 144 8.55 27.90 -14.10
N VAL A 145 7.56 27.02 -14.21
CA VAL A 145 7.28 26.23 -15.42
C VAL A 145 6.82 27.13 -16.56
N ILE A 146 5.85 28.02 -16.31
CA ILE A 146 5.39 29.04 -17.28
C ILE A 146 6.59 29.84 -17.82
N ARG A 147 7.52 30.26 -16.95
CA ARG A 147 8.74 30.96 -17.37
C ARG A 147 9.66 30.10 -18.24
N LYS A 148 9.79 28.79 -17.97
CA LYS A 148 10.59 27.87 -18.78
C LYS A 148 9.97 27.63 -20.16
N ILE A 149 8.64 27.48 -20.22
CA ILE A 149 7.86 27.41 -21.47
C ILE A 149 8.07 28.69 -22.29
N LYS A 150 7.92 29.88 -21.68
CA LYS A 150 8.18 31.17 -22.33
C LYS A 150 9.60 31.31 -22.88
N LYS A 151 10.59 30.70 -22.23
CA LYS A 151 11.99 30.68 -22.66
C LYS A 151 12.31 29.55 -23.66
N GLY A 152 11.30 28.82 -24.14
CA GLY A 152 11.46 27.69 -25.07
C GLY A 152 12.19 26.48 -24.49
N LYS A 153 12.36 26.41 -23.16
CA LYS A 153 13.06 25.29 -22.49
C LYS A 153 12.19 24.05 -22.30
N ILE A 154 10.88 24.22 -22.34
CA ILE A 154 9.87 23.15 -22.34
C ILE A 154 9.02 23.39 -23.57
N LYS A 155 8.83 22.36 -24.40
CA LYS A 155 8.01 22.40 -25.61
C LYS A 155 6.65 21.78 -25.33
N PHE A 156 5.61 22.31 -25.96
CA PHE A 156 4.29 21.69 -25.94
C PHE A 156 4.30 20.38 -26.73
N GLN A 157 3.49 19.43 -26.27
CA GLN A 157 3.28 18.14 -26.93
C GLN A 157 1.79 17.88 -27.06
N ASP A 158 1.36 17.46 -28.25
CA ASP A 158 -0.04 17.11 -28.50
C ASP A 158 -0.37 15.69 -28.02
N LYS A 159 0.65 14.82 -27.93
CA LYS A 159 0.52 13.45 -27.41
C LYS A 159 0.03 13.50 -25.95
N PRO A 160 -1.10 12.86 -25.60
CA PRO A 160 -1.57 12.80 -24.22
C PRO A 160 -0.66 11.92 -23.36
N GLY A 161 -0.55 12.22 -22.08
CA GLY A 161 0.02 11.33 -21.07
C GLY A 161 -1.07 10.73 -20.18
N VAL A 162 -0.75 9.67 -19.44
CA VAL A 162 -1.69 9.01 -18.52
C VAL A 162 -1.08 8.88 -17.13
N ILE A 163 -1.84 9.24 -16.11
CA ILE A 163 -1.45 9.04 -14.71
C ILE A 163 -2.46 8.11 -14.05
N PHE A 164 -2.02 6.90 -13.71
CA PHE A 164 -2.76 5.96 -12.89
C PHE A 164 -2.51 6.26 -11.41
N LEU A 165 -3.60 6.43 -10.67
CA LEU A 165 -3.66 6.81 -9.26
C LEU A 165 -4.37 5.69 -8.50
N GLU A 166 -3.60 4.81 -7.88
CA GLU A 166 -4.11 3.73 -7.06
C GLU A 166 -4.39 4.22 -5.63
N ILE A 167 -5.59 3.93 -5.14
CA ILE A 167 -5.96 4.00 -3.73
C ILE A 167 -5.84 2.59 -3.19
N ASP A 168 -4.82 2.32 -2.40
CA ASP A 168 -4.55 0.96 -1.89
C ASP A 168 -5.72 0.51 -0.99
N GLY A 169 -6.21 -0.72 -1.21
CA GLY A 169 -7.20 -1.39 -0.35
C GLY A 169 -8.65 -0.86 -0.37
N LEU A 170 -9.02 0.07 -1.27
CA LEU A 170 -10.37 0.67 -1.28
C LEU A 170 -11.39 -0.12 -2.12
N ALA A 171 -12.39 -0.71 -1.46
CA ALA A 171 -13.51 -1.36 -2.14
C ALA A 171 -14.46 -0.38 -2.86
N PHE A 172 -15.05 -0.84 -3.96
CA PHE A 172 -15.99 -0.06 -4.79
C PHE A 172 -17.19 0.49 -3.99
N ASN A 173 -17.78 -0.33 -3.12
CA ASN A 173 -18.92 0.11 -2.30
C ASN A 173 -18.53 1.19 -1.30
N ILE A 174 -17.34 1.09 -0.70
CA ILE A 174 -16.83 2.08 0.25
C ILE A 174 -16.48 3.39 -0.47
N LEU A 175 -15.93 3.31 -1.69
CA LEU A 175 -15.73 4.48 -2.55
C LEU A 175 -17.05 5.22 -2.79
N ASN A 176 -18.10 4.50 -3.20
CA ASN A 176 -19.42 5.10 -3.46
C ASN A 176 -19.96 5.77 -2.20
N GLU A 177 -19.86 5.09 -1.05
CA GLU A 177 -20.25 5.64 0.25
C GLU A 177 -19.44 6.91 0.60
N ALA A 178 -18.13 6.93 0.33
CA ALA A 178 -17.26 8.08 0.57
C ALA A 178 -17.62 9.29 -0.30
N ILE A 179 -17.97 9.04 -1.58
CA ILE A 179 -18.46 10.04 -2.51
C ILE A 179 -19.80 10.62 -2.05
N GLU A 180 -20.75 9.77 -1.67
CA GLU A 180 -22.07 10.16 -1.20
C GLU A 180 -22.01 11.01 0.08
N LYS A 181 -21.16 10.60 1.04
CA LYS A 181 -20.91 11.34 2.29
C LYS A 181 -20.12 12.65 2.09
N GLY A 182 -19.69 12.95 0.86
CA GLY A 182 -18.96 14.18 0.55
C GLY A 182 -17.50 14.17 1.01
N ASN A 183 -16.92 12.99 1.26
CA ASN A 183 -15.50 12.86 1.56
C ASN A 183 -14.65 12.96 0.29
N MET A 184 -15.18 12.62 -0.88
CA MET A 184 -14.43 12.65 -2.16
C MET A 184 -15.07 13.60 -3.20
N PRO A 185 -15.11 14.92 -2.94
CA PRO A 185 -15.80 15.88 -3.81
C PRO A 185 -15.19 16.03 -5.21
N THR A 186 -13.89 15.79 -5.40
CA THR A 186 -13.25 15.85 -6.72
C THR A 186 -13.70 14.70 -7.58
N LEU A 187 -13.65 13.47 -7.06
CA LEU A 187 -14.15 12.29 -7.78
C LEU A 187 -15.66 12.41 -8.03
N LYS A 188 -16.43 12.87 -7.04
CA LYS A 188 -17.86 13.15 -7.20
C LYS A 188 -18.13 14.06 -8.40
N LYS A 189 -17.40 15.18 -8.48
CA LYS A 189 -17.53 16.13 -9.59
C LYS A 189 -17.19 15.49 -10.93
N TRP A 190 -16.13 14.66 -11.00
CA TRP A 190 -15.74 14.00 -12.25
C TRP A 190 -16.84 13.09 -12.80
N LEU A 191 -17.50 12.34 -11.91
CA LEU A 191 -18.62 11.46 -12.25
C LEU A 191 -19.89 12.24 -12.59
N GLU A 192 -20.26 13.24 -11.79
CA GLU A 192 -21.46 14.07 -12.04
C GLU A 192 -21.37 14.90 -13.33
N GLN A 193 -20.16 15.28 -13.75
CA GLN A 193 -19.91 16.00 -14.99
C GLN A 193 -19.70 15.08 -16.21
N ASP A 194 -19.83 13.76 -16.04
CA ASP A 194 -19.59 12.74 -17.08
C ASP A 194 -18.21 12.88 -17.77
N THR A 195 -17.22 13.37 -17.02
CA THR A 195 -15.82 13.41 -17.50
C THR A 195 -15.12 12.07 -17.29
N HIS A 196 -15.59 11.30 -16.31
CA HIS A 196 -15.10 9.97 -16.01
C HIS A 196 -16.28 9.03 -15.72
N LYS A 197 -16.04 7.74 -15.91
CA LYS A 197 -16.94 6.64 -15.55
C LYS A 197 -16.26 5.77 -14.51
N VAL A 198 -17.06 5.10 -13.68
CA VAL A 198 -16.57 4.10 -12.71
C VAL A 198 -17.15 2.73 -13.04
N ILE A 199 -16.33 1.70 -12.99
CA ILE A 199 -16.77 0.30 -13.04
C ILE A 199 -16.08 -0.52 -11.95
N PRO A 200 -16.76 -1.49 -11.33
CA PRO A 200 -16.12 -2.48 -10.48
C PRO A 200 -15.35 -3.51 -11.30
N TRP A 201 -14.40 -4.19 -10.66
CA TRP A 201 -13.75 -5.38 -11.17
C TRP A 201 -13.53 -6.41 -10.07
N GLU A 202 -13.27 -7.67 -10.42
CA GLU A 202 -13.11 -8.78 -9.48
C GLU A 202 -11.63 -9.18 -9.38
N THR A 203 -11.06 -9.20 -8.18
CA THR A 203 -9.64 -9.57 -7.98
C THR A 203 -9.37 -11.05 -8.23
N ASP A 204 -8.11 -11.39 -8.50
CA ASP A 204 -7.61 -12.76 -8.33
C ASP A 204 -7.57 -13.15 -6.84
N LEU A 205 -7.41 -14.45 -6.55
CA LEU A 205 -6.87 -14.92 -5.26
C LEU A 205 -5.33 -15.01 -5.39
N SER A 206 -4.53 -14.33 -4.56
CA SER A 206 -4.90 -13.53 -3.37
C SER A 206 -5.27 -12.07 -3.68
N SER A 207 -6.24 -11.54 -2.92
CA SER A 207 -6.73 -10.16 -2.99
C SER A 207 -5.82 -9.19 -2.21
N GLN A 208 -4.58 -9.04 -2.67
CA GLN A 208 -3.54 -8.25 -1.99
C GLN A 208 -2.63 -7.51 -2.97
N THR A 209 -1.96 -6.45 -2.49
CA THR A 209 -1.17 -5.51 -3.30
C THR A 209 -0.10 -6.19 -4.16
N GLY A 210 0.60 -7.18 -3.63
CA GLY A 210 1.62 -7.94 -4.36
C GLY A 210 1.09 -8.65 -5.59
N ALA A 211 0.07 -9.50 -5.43
CA ALA A 211 -0.53 -10.20 -6.55
C ALA A 211 -1.24 -9.24 -7.50
N SER A 212 -1.90 -8.21 -6.98
CA SER A 212 -2.66 -7.26 -7.79
C SER A 212 -1.76 -6.35 -8.61
N GLN A 213 -0.74 -5.72 -8.01
CA GLN A 213 0.21 -4.89 -8.76
C GLN A 213 1.06 -5.71 -9.73
N ALA A 214 1.46 -6.95 -9.39
CA ALA A 214 2.14 -7.82 -10.34
C ALA A 214 1.30 -8.04 -11.61
N GLY A 215 0.01 -8.34 -11.43
CA GLY A 215 -0.93 -8.53 -12.54
C GLY A 215 -1.21 -7.23 -13.30
N ILE A 216 -1.44 -6.11 -12.62
CA ILE A 216 -1.76 -4.81 -13.24
C ILE A 216 -0.55 -4.22 -13.98
N LEU A 217 0.64 -4.27 -13.38
CA LEU A 217 1.84 -3.62 -13.91
C LEU A 217 2.58 -4.49 -14.91
N HIS A 218 2.66 -5.80 -14.69
CA HIS A 218 3.43 -6.72 -15.55
C HIS A 218 2.57 -7.71 -16.34
N GLY A 219 1.25 -7.75 -16.11
CA GLY A 219 0.38 -8.70 -16.81
C GLY A 219 0.58 -10.14 -16.36
N ASN A 220 1.25 -10.35 -15.22
CA ASN A 220 1.60 -11.66 -14.70
C ASN A 220 1.69 -11.62 -13.17
N ASN A 221 0.83 -12.36 -12.49
CA ASN A 221 0.90 -12.60 -11.05
C ASN A 221 0.90 -14.11 -10.72
N SER A 222 1.47 -14.91 -11.62
CA SER A 222 1.64 -16.35 -11.42
C SER A 222 2.59 -16.62 -10.25
N ASP A 223 2.36 -17.72 -9.55
CA ASP A 223 3.21 -18.18 -8.43
C ASP A 223 3.30 -17.21 -7.23
N ILE A 224 2.36 -16.26 -7.11
CA ILE A 224 2.21 -15.37 -5.94
C ILE A 224 0.91 -15.77 -5.21
N PRO A 225 0.91 -16.82 -4.37
CA PRO A 225 -0.33 -17.34 -3.77
C PRO A 225 -0.90 -16.44 -2.67
N ALA A 226 -0.07 -15.64 -1.99
CA ALA A 226 -0.43 -14.80 -0.86
C ALA A 226 0.56 -13.64 -0.70
N PHE A 227 0.34 -12.75 0.27
CA PHE A 227 1.28 -11.69 0.61
C PHE A 227 2.67 -12.25 1.01
N ARG A 228 2.68 -13.35 1.76
CA ARG A 228 3.85 -14.13 2.16
C ARG A 228 3.65 -15.63 1.92
N TRP A 229 4.69 -16.35 1.51
CA TRP A 229 4.62 -17.78 1.19
C TRP A 229 5.95 -18.49 1.40
N VAL A 230 5.95 -19.83 1.42
CA VAL A 230 7.17 -20.64 1.58
C VAL A 230 7.62 -21.21 0.23
N GLU A 231 8.90 -21.05 -0.09
CA GLU A 231 9.58 -21.79 -1.17
C GLU A 231 10.30 -23.02 -0.57
N LYS A 232 9.60 -24.16 -0.50
CA LYS A 232 10.09 -25.43 0.08
C LYS A 232 11.39 -25.92 -0.59
N ASP A 233 11.52 -25.70 -1.90
CA ASP A 233 12.72 -26.02 -2.70
C ASP A 233 13.94 -25.13 -2.38
N LYS A 234 13.76 -24.05 -1.61
CA LYS A 234 14.83 -23.12 -1.21
C LYS A 234 15.04 -23.10 0.30
N ASN A 235 15.12 -24.28 0.91
CA ASN A 235 15.36 -24.44 2.35
C ASN A 235 14.29 -23.71 3.19
N ASN A 236 13.02 -23.89 2.81
CA ASN A 236 11.86 -23.28 3.47
C ASN A 236 11.95 -21.75 3.58
N LYS A 237 12.56 -21.08 2.60
CA LYS A 237 12.62 -19.62 2.56
C LYS A 237 11.21 -19.05 2.54
N ILE A 238 10.91 -18.18 3.50
CA ILE A 238 9.71 -17.34 3.48
C ILE A 238 9.98 -16.17 2.54
N MET A 239 9.13 -16.03 1.54
CA MET A 239 9.12 -14.91 0.59
C MET A 239 8.04 -13.94 1.02
N VAL A 240 8.34 -12.64 0.99
CA VAL A 240 7.37 -11.58 1.30
C VAL A 240 7.31 -10.58 0.15
N SER A 241 6.10 -10.20 -0.27
CA SER A 241 5.89 -9.30 -1.41
C SER A 241 6.61 -7.94 -1.24
N THR A 242 6.72 -7.44 0.00
CA THR A 242 7.39 -6.19 0.37
C THR A 242 8.83 -6.36 0.88
N GLY A 243 9.39 -7.58 0.87
CA GLY A 243 10.75 -7.82 1.35
C GLY A 243 11.78 -7.13 0.47
N LEU A 244 12.73 -6.37 1.07
CA LEU A 244 13.75 -5.61 0.31
C LEU A 244 14.65 -6.52 -0.54
N SER A 245 14.80 -7.77 -0.15
CA SER A 245 15.53 -8.80 -0.89
C SER A 245 14.65 -9.67 -1.78
N ASP A 246 13.34 -9.66 -1.55
CA ASP A 246 12.38 -10.55 -2.19
C ASP A 246 11.66 -9.86 -3.35
N ALA A 247 11.19 -8.63 -3.16
CA ALA A 247 10.51 -7.84 -4.20
C ALA A 247 11.31 -7.74 -5.52
N PRO A 248 12.65 -7.53 -5.51
CA PRO A 248 13.43 -7.55 -6.75
C PRO A 248 13.43 -8.92 -7.45
N LEU A 249 13.47 -10.01 -6.67
CA LEU A 249 13.44 -11.38 -7.19
C LEU A 249 12.05 -11.76 -7.72
N ILE A 250 11.00 -11.22 -7.11
CA ILE A 250 9.62 -11.39 -7.58
C ILE A 250 9.45 -10.64 -8.91
N GLU A 251 9.87 -9.38 -8.99
CA GLU A 251 9.80 -8.58 -10.22
C GLU A 251 10.55 -9.23 -11.38
N GLU A 252 11.75 -9.78 -11.14
CA GLU A 252 12.53 -10.50 -12.15
C GLU A 252 11.77 -11.70 -12.75
N ARG A 253 10.89 -12.36 -11.98
CA ARG A 253 10.12 -13.53 -12.43
C ARG A 253 8.86 -13.14 -13.21
N ILE A 254 8.24 -12.01 -12.85
CA ILE A 254 6.97 -11.59 -13.46
C ILE A 254 7.15 -10.66 -14.66
N SER A 255 8.29 -9.95 -14.74
CA SER A 255 8.57 -9.01 -15.83
C SER A 255 8.97 -9.73 -17.13
N ASP A 256 8.41 -9.25 -18.24
CA ASP A 256 8.84 -9.59 -19.61
C ASP A 256 9.57 -8.41 -20.30
N GLY A 257 9.84 -7.32 -19.56
CA GLY A 257 10.39 -6.06 -20.06
C GLY A 257 9.39 -5.18 -20.82
N ASN A 258 8.13 -5.58 -20.94
CA ASN A 258 7.06 -4.86 -21.65
C ASN A 258 5.88 -4.50 -20.74
N GLY A 259 6.14 -4.28 -19.45
CA GLY A 259 5.15 -3.85 -18.46
C GLY A 259 4.40 -2.56 -18.84
N LEU A 260 3.45 -2.18 -17.99
CA LEU A 260 2.55 -1.05 -18.20
C LEU A 260 3.31 0.28 -18.35
N LEU A 261 4.52 0.38 -17.77
CA LEU A 261 5.33 1.59 -17.70
C LEU A 261 6.63 1.52 -18.51
N ALA A 262 6.78 0.51 -19.38
CA ALA A 262 8.00 0.30 -20.17
C ALA A 262 8.36 1.48 -21.10
N CYS A 263 7.37 2.26 -21.56
CA CYS A 263 7.55 3.32 -22.55
C CYS A 263 7.57 4.71 -21.88
N HIS A 264 8.77 5.22 -21.59
CA HIS A 264 8.98 6.51 -20.89
C HIS A 264 8.12 6.66 -19.61
N GLY A 265 7.95 5.55 -18.90
CA GLY A 265 7.08 5.49 -17.74
C GLY A 265 7.77 5.81 -16.42
N ALA A 266 6.94 6.16 -15.44
CA ALA A 266 7.32 6.52 -14.09
C ALA A 266 6.58 5.66 -13.05
N SER A 267 7.32 5.00 -12.15
CA SER A 267 6.76 4.28 -11.00
C SER A 267 6.99 5.11 -9.73
N ARG A 268 5.93 5.30 -8.92
CA ARG A 268 5.92 6.19 -7.75
C ARG A 268 5.24 5.50 -6.56
N THR A 269 6.00 5.15 -5.53
CA THR A 269 5.47 4.52 -4.29
C THR A 269 4.84 3.15 -4.53
N ASN A 270 5.22 2.45 -5.60
CA ASN A 270 4.65 1.15 -5.95
C ASN A 270 5.48 0.00 -5.38
N LEU A 271 4.92 -1.20 -5.35
CA LEU A 271 5.69 -2.39 -5.04
C LEU A 271 6.64 -2.76 -6.18
N PHE A 272 6.12 -2.77 -7.41
CA PHE A 272 6.84 -3.13 -8.62
C PHE A 272 7.01 -1.96 -9.59
N SER A 273 8.00 -2.05 -10.47
CA SER A 273 8.36 -0.96 -11.38
C SER A 273 7.44 -0.84 -12.59
N GLY A 274 6.73 -1.91 -12.99
CA GLY A 274 6.02 -1.95 -14.27
C GLY A 274 6.95 -1.75 -15.48
N ASP A 275 8.24 -2.06 -15.31
CA ASP A 275 9.35 -1.81 -16.24
C ASP A 275 9.66 -0.31 -16.48
N ALA A 276 9.27 0.55 -15.53
CA ALA A 276 9.60 1.97 -15.57
C ALA A 276 11.12 2.22 -15.45
N SER A 277 11.61 3.13 -16.28
CA SER A 277 13.00 3.62 -16.18
C SER A 277 13.20 4.66 -15.06
N ASP A 278 12.14 5.35 -14.67
CA ASP A 278 12.13 6.38 -13.62
C ASP A 278 11.32 5.86 -12.43
N VAL A 279 11.99 5.64 -11.29
CA VAL A 279 11.38 5.00 -10.12
C VAL A 279 11.69 5.80 -8.85
N ILE A 280 10.67 6.06 -8.04
CA ILE A 280 10.80 6.76 -6.75
C ILE A 280 9.95 6.02 -5.74
N PHE A 281 10.54 5.64 -4.61
CA PHE A 281 9.88 4.80 -3.58
C PHE A 281 9.28 3.50 -4.13
N THR A 282 9.85 2.94 -5.21
CA THR A 282 9.44 1.63 -5.74
C THR A 282 10.19 0.51 -5.02
N TYR A 283 9.49 -0.35 -4.28
CA TYR A 283 10.09 -1.33 -3.35
C TYR A 283 11.12 -2.25 -4.01
N SER A 284 10.76 -2.88 -5.13
CA SER A 284 11.65 -3.77 -5.91
C SER A 284 12.92 -3.10 -6.43
N GLN A 285 12.98 -1.77 -6.42
CA GLN A 285 14.10 -0.97 -6.92
C GLN A 285 14.81 -0.19 -5.81
N LEU A 286 14.41 -0.31 -4.53
CA LEU A 286 14.97 0.47 -3.42
C LEU A 286 16.48 0.25 -3.21
N LYS A 287 17.00 -0.94 -3.52
CA LYS A 287 18.45 -1.22 -3.47
C LYS A 287 19.24 -0.47 -4.53
N ASN A 288 18.60 -0.01 -5.61
CA ASN A 288 19.24 0.73 -6.69
C ASN A 288 19.21 2.25 -6.38
N LEU A 289 19.98 2.67 -5.37
CA LEU A 289 20.03 4.06 -4.87
C LEU A 289 20.26 5.11 -5.96
N GLY A 290 20.96 4.78 -7.06
CA GLY A 290 21.17 5.69 -8.19
C GLY A 290 19.89 6.08 -8.92
N ARG A 291 18.85 5.22 -8.90
CA ARG A 291 17.54 5.50 -9.53
C ARG A 291 16.63 6.35 -8.66
N PHE A 292 16.87 6.39 -7.35
CA PHE A 292 16.09 7.19 -6.38
C PHE A 292 16.29 8.70 -6.56
N TYR A 293 17.44 9.13 -7.09
CA TYR A 293 17.77 10.53 -7.33
C TYR A 293 17.21 11.03 -8.66
N THR A 294 15.97 11.51 -8.65
CA THR A 294 15.30 12.08 -9.83
C THR A 294 15.20 13.61 -9.74
N ARG A 295 14.96 14.27 -10.89
CA ARG A 295 14.72 15.72 -10.93
C ARG A 295 13.37 16.11 -10.33
N ALA A 296 12.44 15.17 -10.21
CA ALA A 296 11.11 15.41 -9.64
C ALA A 296 11.19 15.83 -8.16
N TRP A 297 12.21 15.37 -7.43
CA TRP A 297 12.50 15.83 -6.05
C TRP A 297 12.69 17.34 -5.93
N TYR A 298 13.12 18.01 -7.00
CA TYR A 298 13.22 19.46 -6.98
C TYR A 298 11.87 20.13 -6.72
N TYR A 299 10.75 19.52 -7.13
CA TYR A 299 9.43 20.06 -6.82
C TYR A 299 9.18 20.08 -5.31
N VAL A 300 9.43 18.95 -4.64
CA VAL A 300 9.23 18.77 -3.19
C VAL A 300 10.00 19.83 -2.41
N TYR A 301 11.25 20.10 -2.80
CA TYR A 301 12.13 21.06 -2.14
C TYR A 301 12.14 22.45 -2.80
N SER A 302 11.27 22.71 -3.78
CA SER A 302 11.24 24.02 -4.47
C SER A 302 10.78 25.16 -3.55
N TYR A 303 10.07 24.82 -2.48
CA TYR A 303 9.52 25.75 -1.51
C TYR A 303 10.06 25.47 -0.10
N PRO A 304 10.63 26.48 0.60
CA PRO A 304 11.38 26.29 1.84
C PRO A 304 10.57 25.65 2.97
N SER A 305 9.31 26.06 3.13
CA SER A 305 8.46 25.53 4.20
C SER A 305 7.65 24.29 3.81
N ASN A 306 7.81 23.74 2.60
CA ASN A 306 7.04 22.57 2.19
C ASN A 306 7.35 21.35 3.07
N PHE A 307 8.64 21.09 3.34
CA PHE A 307 9.01 19.97 4.20
C PHE A 307 8.57 20.19 5.66
N ALA A 308 8.74 21.41 6.19
CA ALA A 308 8.25 21.76 7.53
C ALA A 308 6.72 21.62 7.64
N ARG A 309 5.98 21.94 6.57
CA ARG A 309 4.53 21.70 6.49
C ARG A 309 4.19 20.22 6.52
N ILE A 310 4.92 19.39 5.77
CA ILE A 310 4.73 17.93 5.80
C ILE A 310 4.97 17.39 7.22
N VAL A 311 6.02 17.84 7.90
CA VAL A 311 6.28 17.47 9.31
C VAL A 311 5.15 17.92 10.24
N ALA A 312 4.64 19.14 10.08
CA ALA A 312 3.51 19.62 10.88
C ALA A 312 2.23 18.78 10.66
N LEU A 313 1.92 18.44 9.39
CA LEU A 313 0.79 17.57 9.05
C LEU A 313 0.99 16.14 9.58
N PHE A 314 2.22 15.63 9.53
CA PHE A 314 2.58 14.33 10.05
C PHE A 314 2.34 14.28 11.56
N LEU A 315 2.84 15.26 12.31
CA LEU A 315 2.63 15.35 13.76
C LEU A 315 1.14 15.53 14.10
N TRP A 316 0.38 16.24 13.27
CA TRP A 316 -1.05 16.36 13.43
C TRP A 316 -1.76 15.00 13.25
N ASP A 317 -1.37 14.20 12.26
CA ASP A 317 -1.96 12.87 12.03
C ASP A 317 -1.63 11.88 13.16
N VAL A 318 -0.40 11.96 13.72
CA VAL A 318 -0.03 11.24 14.95
C VAL A 318 -0.99 11.57 16.10
N LEU A 319 -1.29 12.85 16.31
CA LEU A 319 -2.24 13.30 17.34
C LEU A 319 -3.68 12.85 17.06
N LEU A 320 -4.09 12.83 15.79
CA LEU A 320 -5.39 12.31 15.38
C LEU A 320 -5.53 10.82 15.71
N ASP A 321 -4.49 10.01 15.46
CA ASP A 321 -4.53 8.59 15.81
C ASP A 321 -4.65 8.38 17.32
N PHE A 322 -3.86 9.08 18.15
CA PHE A 322 -4.02 9.00 19.61
C PHE A 322 -5.41 9.42 20.07
N SER A 323 -5.98 10.45 19.45
CA SER A 323 -7.35 10.90 19.73
C SER A 323 -8.38 9.86 19.33
N SER A 324 -8.19 9.21 18.18
CA SER A 324 -9.03 8.11 17.70
C SER A 324 -8.96 6.91 18.64
N GLN A 325 -7.76 6.47 19.05
CA GLN A 325 -7.59 5.39 20.04
C GLN A 325 -8.34 5.70 21.34
N LEU A 326 -8.26 6.94 21.83
CA LEU A 326 -9.01 7.37 23.01
C LEU A 326 -10.53 7.33 22.78
N VAL A 327 -11.01 7.78 21.62
CA VAL A 327 -12.44 7.72 21.26
C VAL A 327 -12.93 6.27 21.19
N HIS A 328 -12.18 5.38 20.55
CA HIS A 328 -12.51 3.95 20.47
C HIS A 328 -12.57 3.31 21.85
N TRP A 329 -11.67 3.71 22.75
CA TRP A 329 -11.68 3.27 24.14
C TRP A 329 -12.91 3.78 24.90
N ILE A 330 -13.17 5.09 24.88
CA ILE A 330 -14.29 5.72 25.61
C ILE A 330 -15.64 5.22 25.09
N LYS A 331 -15.81 5.11 23.77
CA LYS A 331 -17.07 4.69 23.14
C LYS A 331 -17.22 3.18 23.02
N ASN A 332 -16.21 2.40 23.41
CA ASN A 332 -16.15 0.96 23.24
C ASN A 332 -16.48 0.50 21.81
N ILE A 333 -15.84 1.12 20.81
CA ILE A 333 -15.96 0.71 19.41
C ILE A 333 -15.24 -0.64 19.24
N GLN A 334 -15.93 -1.60 18.63
CA GLN A 334 -15.46 -2.96 18.35
C GLN A 334 -15.78 -3.33 16.90
N PRO A 335 -14.97 -4.18 16.24
CA PRO A 335 -13.72 -4.77 16.73
C PRO A 335 -12.60 -3.73 16.89
N ARG A 336 -11.59 -4.02 17.71
CA ARG A 336 -10.49 -3.08 17.99
C ARG A 336 -9.18 -3.78 18.31
N ILE A 337 -8.12 -3.46 17.58
CA ILE A 337 -6.75 -3.92 17.86
C ILE A 337 -5.94 -2.89 18.65
N LYS A 338 -4.82 -3.34 19.23
CA LYS A 338 -3.89 -2.48 19.96
C LYS A 338 -2.89 -1.84 18.98
N ARG A 339 -3.05 -0.54 18.73
CA ARG A 339 -2.14 0.24 17.88
C ARG A 339 -0.80 0.58 18.55
N GLY A 340 -0.76 0.73 19.88
CA GLY A 340 0.48 1.05 20.60
C GLY A 340 0.99 2.48 20.36
N LEU A 341 2.25 2.74 20.70
CA LEU A 341 2.86 4.08 20.65
C LEU A 341 3.64 4.37 19.35
N ILE A 342 4.05 3.34 18.62
CA ILE A 342 4.89 3.46 17.42
C ILE A 342 4.02 3.60 16.17
N TYR A 343 2.96 2.81 16.05
CA TYR A 343 2.02 2.84 14.93
C TYR A 343 1.56 4.23 14.48
N PRO A 344 1.20 5.19 15.37
CA PRO A 344 0.81 6.53 14.92
C PRO A 344 1.82 7.21 13.99
N PHE A 345 3.12 6.95 14.19
CA PHE A 345 4.20 7.49 13.36
C PHE A 345 4.33 6.74 12.02
N VAL A 346 4.12 5.43 12.01
CA VAL A 346 4.10 4.60 10.79
C VAL A 346 2.91 5.01 9.91
N ARG A 347 1.71 5.07 10.50
CA ARG A 347 0.49 5.61 9.90
C ARG A 347 0.73 6.99 9.30
N ALA A 348 1.29 7.94 10.05
CA ALA A 348 1.55 9.28 9.54
C ALA A 348 2.59 9.29 8.40
N GLY A 349 3.53 8.35 8.40
CA GLY A 349 4.50 8.16 7.31
C GLY A 349 3.82 7.74 6.01
N ALA A 350 2.97 6.72 6.06
CA ALA A 350 2.20 6.25 4.91
C ALA A 350 1.13 7.25 4.46
N ASN A 351 0.30 7.71 5.40
CA ASN A 351 -0.88 8.55 5.12
C ASN A 351 -0.53 10.02 4.81
N VAL A 352 0.51 10.59 5.42
CA VAL A 352 0.86 12.02 5.22
C VAL A 352 2.14 12.18 4.42
N PHE A 353 3.25 11.63 4.91
CA PHE A 353 4.56 11.91 4.31
C PHE A 353 4.62 11.41 2.86
N LEU A 354 4.35 10.12 2.62
CA LEU A 354 4.35 9.56 1.28
C LEU A 354 3.31 10.22 0.39
N ARG A 355 2.06 10.39 0.86
CA ARG A 355 1.00 11.06 0.08
C ARG A 355 1.41 12.45 -0.42
N GLU A 356 1.96 13.29 0.46
CA GLU A 356 2.33 14.66 0.13
C GLU A 356 3.54 14.72 -0.83
N VAL A 357 4.56 13.91 -0.57
CA VAL A 357 5.77 13.85 -1.41
C VAL A 357 5.43 13.31 -2.79
N THR A 358 4.67 12.21 -2.85
CA THR A 358 4.29 11.55 -4.10
C THR A 358 3.42 12.45 -4.97
N THR A 359 2.42 13.12 -4.40
CA THR A 359 1.60 14.08 -5.15
C THR A 359 2.46 15.21 -5.72
N ALA A 360 3.38 15.75 -4.91
CA ALA A 360 4.27 16.82 -5.33
C ALA A 360 5.21 16.37 -6.48
N VAL A 361 5.73 15.16 -6.41
CA VAL A 361 6.54 14.53 -7.47
C VAL A 361 5.73 14.37 -8.77
N VAL A 362 4.51 13.85 -8.69
CA VAL A 362 3.65 13.63 -9.87
C VAL A 362 3.25 14.96 -10.52
N ILE A 363 2.95 16.00 -9.73
CA ILE A 363 2.75 17.35 -10.28
C ILE A 363 4.01 17.81 -11.03
N GLY A 364 5.21 17.54 -10.47
CA GLY A 364 6.48 17.79 -11.16
C GLY A 364 6.59 17.06 -12.49
N ASP A 365 6.27 15.77 -12.52
CA ASP A 365 6.30 14.93 -13.74
C ASP A 365 5.34 15.48 -14.81
N MET A 366 4.11 15.83 -14.41
CA MET A 366 3.10 16.41 -15.29
C MET A 366 3.59 17.72 -15.92
N LEU A 367 4.17 18.60 -15.11
CA LEU A 367 4.59 19.93 -15.55
C LEU A 367 5.90 19.93 -16.34
N GLU A 368 6.77 18.92 -16.15
CA GLU A 368 7.93 18.72 -17.02
C GLU A 368 7.51 18.13 -18.37
N GLY A 369 6.41 17.37 -18.42
CA GLY A 369 5.80 16.88 -19.65
C GLY A 369 6.51 15.69 -20.29
N LYS A 370 7.48 15.08 -19.61
CA LYS A 370 8.34 14.03 -20.17
C LYS A 370 7.83 12.61 -19.94
N VAL A 371 7.02 12.42 -18.91
CA VAL A 371 6.47 11.11 -18.56
C VAL A 371 5.25 10.86 -19.45
N ASP A 372 5.30 9.79 -20.23
CA ASP A 372 4.16 9.37 -21.07
C ASP A 372 3.11 8.67 -20.22
N VAL A 373 3.55 7.82 -19.28
CA VAL A 373 2.67 7.07 -18.36
C VAL A 373 3.26 7.02 -16.95
N ALA A 374 2.45 7.25 -15.93
CA ALA A 374 2.86 7.06 -14.55
C ALA A 374 1.88 6.15 -13.81
N TYR A 375 2.39 5.36 -12.88
CA TYR A 375 1.58 4.65 -11.90
C TYR A 375 1.99 5.06 -10.49
N VAL A 376 1.00 5.33 -9.66
CA VAL A 376 1.19 5.93 -8.34
C VAL A 376 0.31 5.23 -7.33
N THR A 377 0.89 4.73 -6.25
CA THR A 377 0.12 4.12 -5.15
C THR A 377 0.04 5.06 -3.94
N TYR A 378 -1.17 5.22 -3.40
CA TYR A 378 -1.43 5.91 -2.15
C TYR A 378 -1.83 4.92 -1.05
N LEU A 379 -0.86 4.56 -0.20
CA LEU A 379 -0.96 3.52 0.84
C LEU A 379 -1.82 3.91 2.07
N GLY A 380 -2.18 5.18 2.21
CA GLY A 380 -2.68 5.71 3.47
C GLY A 380 -4.05 5.19 3.92
N TYR A 381 -4.92 4.80 2.99
CA TYR A 381 -6.24 4.26 3.34
C TYR A 381 -6.11 2.82 3.88
N ASP A 382 -5.38 1.96 3.17
CA ASP A 382 -5.13 0.56 3.51
C ASP A 382 -4.56 0.40 4.93
N GLU A 383 -3.46 1.09 5.22
CA GLU A 383 -2.79 1.14 6.54
C GLU A 383 -3.75 1.51 7.68
N ILE A 384 -4.63 2.49 7.45
CA ILE A 384 -5.58 2.98 8.46
C ILE A 384 -6.75 2.02 8.60
N ALA A 385 -7.24 1.48 7.50
CA ALA A 385 -8.37 0.56 7.46
C ALA A 385 -8.04 -0.76 8.16
N HIS A 386 -6.80 -1.25 8.02
CA HIS A 386 -6.29 -2.39 8.76
C HIS A 386 -6.39 -2.26 10.29
N HIS A 387 -6.13 -1.05 10.80
CA HIS A 387 -5.99 -0.83 12.24
C HIS A 387 -7.21 -0.22 12.93
N SER A 388 -7.97 0.58 12.20
CA SER A 388 -9.16 1.25 12.72
C SER A 388 -10.43 0.56 12.25
N GLY A 389 -10.49 0.19 10.98
CA GLY A 389 -11.65 -0.41 10.32
C GLY A 389 -11.97 0.31 9.01
N THR A 390 -12.54 -0.42 8.06
CA THR A 390 -12.71 0.06 6.67
C THR A 390 -13.66 1.26 6.52
N ARG A 391 -14.54 1.47 7.49
CA ARG A 391 -15.54 2.55 7.50
C ARG A 391 -15.38 3.54 8.64
N ASP A 392 -14.28 3.46 9.37
CA ASP A 392 -14.09 4.35 10.51
C ASP A 392 -13.81 5.79 10.09
N TRP A 393 -14.04 6.71 11.03
CA TRP A 393 -13.83 8.14 10.78
C TRP A 393 -12.41 8.43 10.27
N ASP A 394 -11.42 7.71 10.80
CA ASP A 394 -10.02 7.81 10.38
C ASP A 394 -9.83 7.46 8.89
N ALA A 395 -10.42 6.34 8.44
CA ALA A 395 -10.33 5.86 7.07
C ALA A 395 -10.99 6.85 6.10
N PHE A 396 -12.20 7.32 6.41
CA PHE A 396 -12.88 8.34 5.59
C PHE A 396 -12.16 9.70 5.63
N HIS A 397 -11.51 10.05 6.76
CA HIS A 397 -10.68 11.25 6.83
C HIS A 397 -9.47 11.15 5.89
N ALA A 398 -8.82 9.98 5.83
CA ALA A 398 -7.73 9.73 4.90
C ALA A 398 -8.17 9.88 3.44
N LEU A 399 -9.32 9.31 3.06
CA LEU A 399 -9.92 9.48 1.72
C LEU A 399 -10.19 10.95 1.40
N LYS A 400 -10.69 11.72 2.37
CA LYS A 400 -10.91 13.16 2.20
C LYS A 400 -9.62 13.93 1.92
N LYS A 401 -8.55 13.59 2.62
CA LYS A 401 -7.23 14.20 2.40
C LYS A 401 -6.58 13.74 1.10
N LEU A 402 -6.90 12.53 0.65
CA LEU A 402 -6.46 12.00 -0.64
C LEU A 402 -7.19 12.68 -1.81
N ASP A 403 -8.51 12.89 -1.72
CA ASP A 403 -9.27 13.60 -2.75
C ASP A 403 -8.77 15.05 -2.94
N MET A 404 -8.29 15.69 -1.88
CA MET A 404 -7.60 16.99 -1.98
C MET A 404 -6.32 16.91 -2.85
N GLN A 405 -5.61 15.78 -2.88
CA GLN A 405 -4.46 15.58 -3.76
C GLN A 405 -4.89 15.36 -5.21
N PHE A 406 -5.98 14.61 -5.43
CA PHE A 406 -6.57 14.48 -6.76
C PHE A 406 -7.02 15.82 -7.32
N HIS A 407 -7.56 16.71 -6.47
CA HIS A 407 -7.85 18.09 -6.85
C HIS A 407 -6.61 18.85 -7.32
N ARG A 408 -5.49 18.72 -6.62
CA ARG A 408 -4.21 19.35 -7.01
C ARG A 408 -3.70 18.83 -8.34
N LEU A 409 -3.78 17.52 -8.57
CA LEU A 409 -3.41 16.89 -9.84
C LEU A 409 -4.32 17.33 -10.99
N ASP A 410 -5.64 17.38 -10.78
CA ASP A 410 -6.58 17.89 -11.78
C ASP A 410 -6.29 19.35 -12.16
N ASN A 411 -5.96 20.18 -11.16
CA ASN A 411 -5.55 21.56 -11.40
C ASN A 411 -4.22 21.65 -12.16
N ALA A 412 -3.25 20.77 -11.86
CA ALA A 412 -1.96 20.74 -12.55
C ALA A 412 -2.10 20.48 -14.07
N ARG A 413 -3.14 19.75 -14.52
CA ARG A 413 -3.44 19.53 -15.95
C ARG A 413 -3.56 20.83 -16.73
N LYS A 414 -4.07 21.91 -16.11
CA LYS A 414 -4.21 23.23 -16.74
C LYS A 414 -2.86 23.85 -17.09
N TYR A 415 -1.82 23.54 -16.31
CA TYR A 415 -0.49 24.12 -16.41
C TYR A 415 0.53 23.18 -17.10
N ALA A 416 0.13 21.95 -17.42
CA ALA A 416 1.00 20.99 -18.08
C ALA A 416 1.26 21.39 -19.55
N PRO A 417 2.46 21.12 -20.08
CA PRO A 417 2.80 21.37 -21.49
C PRO A 417 2.21 20.32 -22.45
N ARG A 418 1.43 19.36 -21.96
CA ARG A 418 0.73 18.34 -22.73
C ARG A 418 -0.58 17.95 -22.03
N PRO A 419 -1.57 17.39 -22.73
CA PRO A 419 -2.76 16.86 -22.07
C PRO A 419 -2.42 15.63 -21.23
N TYR A 420 -3.06 15.49 -20.07
CA TYR A 420 -2.99 14.28 -19.25
C TYR A 420 -4.39 13.74 -18.96
N HIS A 421 -4.54 12.43 -19.03
CA HIS A 421 -5.67 11.69 -18.48
C HIS A 421 -5.31 11.22 -17.07
N LEU A 422 -6.26 11.35 -16.14
CA LEU A 422 -6.15 10.81 -14.79
C LEU A 422 -7.05 9.57 -14.73
N VAL A 423 -6.52 8.48 -14.22
CA VAL A 423 -7.24 7.23 -13.99
C VAL A 423 -7.07 6.91 -12.52
N VAL A 424 -8.17 6.71 -11.78
CA VAL A 424 -8.11 6.34 -10.37
C VAL A 424 -8.59 4.91 -10.23
N GLN A 425 -7.86 4.07 -9.51
CA GLN A 425 -8.29 2.68 -9.30
C GLN A 425 -7.96 2.18 -7.89
N SER A 426 -8.47 1.01 -7.58
CA SER A 426 -8.02 0.21 -6.44
C SER A 426 -7.50 -1.13 -6.96
N ASP A 427 -6.50 -1.68 -6.31
CA ASP A 427 -5.92 -2.99 -6.58
C ASP A 427 -6.73 -4.12 -5.93
N HIS A 428 -7.21 -3.89 -4.71
CA HIS A 428 -8.18 -4.73 -4.00
C HIS A 428 -9.07 -3.88 -3.10
N GLY A 429 -10.00 -4.51 -2.37
CA GLY A 429 -10.73 -3.88 -1.28
C GLY A 429 -10.23 -4.33 0.08
N GLN A 430 -10.99 -4.03 1.13
CA GLN A 430 -10.86 -4.66 2.44
C GLN A 430 -12.25 -5.03 2.98
N THR A 431 -12.31 -6.13 3.72
CA THR A 431 -13.50 -6.55 4.49
C THR A 431 -13.23 -6.37 5.98
N ASN A 432 -14.21 -5.85 6.72
CA ASN A 432 -14.07 -5.58 8.16
C ASN A 432 -14.37 -6.85 8.99
N GLY A 433 -13.94 -6.90 10.25
CA GLY A 433 -14.42 -7.93 11.18
C GLY A 433 -13.52 -8.12 12.39
N ALA A 434 -14.06 -8.75 13.44
CA ALA A 434 -13.23 -9.19 14.56
C ALA A 434 -12.25 -10.27 14.09
N THR A 435 -11.01 -10.19 14.56
CA THR A 435 -9.95 -11.14 14.20
C THR A 435 -10.31 -12.55 14.68
N PHE A 436 -9.69 -13.57 14.10
CA PHE A 436 -9.88 -14.96 14.49
C PHE A 436 -9.56 -15.15 15.98
N LEU A 437 -8.47 -14.55 16.46
CA LEU A 437 -8.08 -14.55 17.87
C LEU A 437 -9.11 -13.84 18.75
N GLN A 438 -9.66 -12.70 18.32
CA GLN A 438 -10.68 -11.98 19.09
C GLN A 438 -11.99 -12.76 19.20
N ARG A 439 -12.38 -13.49 18.16
CA ARG A 439 -13.62 -14.28 18.14
C ARG A 439 -13.51 -15.57 18.94
N TYR A 440 -12.39 -16.28 18.80
CA TYR A 440 -12.27 -17.67 19.28
C TYR A 440 -11.27 -17.85 20.43
N GLY A 441 -10.49 -16.82 20.76
CA GLY A 441 -9.49 -16.88 21.84
C GLY A 441 -8.25 -17.71 21.52
N VAL A 442 -8.14 -18.22 20.28
CA VAL A 442 -7.03 -19.02 19.76
C VAL A 442 -6.59 -18.47 18.41
N SER A 443 -5.30 -18.61 18.08
CA SER A 443 -4.77 -18.28 16.75
C SER A 443 -4.89 -19.47 15.78
N LEU A 444 -4.68 -19.24 14.47
CA LEU A 444 -4.60 -20.34 13.52
C LEU A 444 -3.45 -21.31 13.84
N GLU A 445 -2.33 -20.80 14.36
CA GLU A 445 -1.22 -21.64 14.81
C GLU A 445 -1.66 -22.55 15.95
N ASP A 446 -2.40 -22.03 16.93
CA ASP A 446 -2.88 -22.83 18.07
C ASP A 446 -3.79 -23.96 17.59
N VAL A 447 -4.72 -23.67 16.67
CA VAL A 447 -5.58 -24.69 16.05
C VAL A 447 -4.75 -25.75 15.32
N VAL A 448 -3.77 -25.34 14.51
CA VAL A 448 -2.89 -26.30 13.83
C VAL A 448 -2.08 -27.12 14.85
N ARG A 449 -1.59 -26.49 15.90
CA ARG A 449 -0.78 -27.13 16.95
C ARG A 449 -1.57 -28.18 17.73
N GLU A 450 -2.83 -27.92 18.03
CA GLU A 450 -3.74 -28.87 18.70
C GLU A 450 -4.03 -30.13 17.86
N LEU A 451 -3.89 -30.01 16.54
CA LEU A 451 -4.18 -31.09 15.58
C LEU A 451 -2.93 -31.84 15.11
N MET A 452 -1.75 -31.47 15.64
CA MET A 452 -0.45 -32.06 15.29
C MET A 452 0.15 -32.81 16.48
N PRO A 453 1.07 -33.76 16.24
CA PRO A 453 1.79 -34.43 17.32
C PRO A 453 2.49 -33.43 18.26
N PRO A 454 2.50 -33.64 19.60
CA PRO A 454 3.00 -32.65 20.56
C PRO A 454 4.46 -32.20 20.36
N GLU A 455 5.28 -33.07 19.80
CA GLU A 455 6.70 -32.84 19.50
C GLU A 455 6.95 -32.05 18.21
N THR A 456 5.92 -31.78 17.40
CA THR A 456 6.06 -31.09 16.12
C THR A 456 6.56 -29.66 16.32
N ARG A 457 7.65 -29.33 15.62
CA ARG A 457 8.21 -27.98 15.57
C ARG A 457 7.44 -27.12 14.57
N ILE A 458 6.66 -26.18 15.07
CA ILE A 458 5.86 -25.24 14.26
C ILE A 458 6.48 -23.85 14.35
N TYR A 459 6.69 -23.22 13.19
CA TYR A 459 6.96 -21.80 13.07
C TYR A 459 5.71 -21.11 12.52
N SER A 460 5.40 -19.91 13.01
CA SER A 460 4.27 -19.13 12.51
C SER A 460 4.65 -17.68 12.27
N GLU A 461 3.99 -17.07 11.30
CA GLU A 461 4.05 -15.64 11.06
C GLU A 461 2.63 -15.11 10.79
N LEU A 462 1.90 -14.96 11.90
CA LEU A 462 0.49 -14.53 11.94
C LEU A 462 0.33 -13.05 12.30
N SER A 463 1.40 -12.41 12.79
CA SER A 463 1.47 -10.97 12.96
C SER A 463 2.18 -10.36 11.76
N SER A 464 1.48 -9.60 10.93
CA SER A 464 2.12 -8.47 10.26
C SER A 464 2.53 -7.50 11.36
N ASN A 465 3.74 -7.65 11.91
CA ASN A 465 4.28 -6.66 12.83
C ASN A 465 4.51 -5.38 12.02
N GLU A 466 3.46 -4.56 12.02
CA GLU A 466 3.30 -3.29 11.32
C GLU A 466 3.25 -3.46 9.80
N ASP A 467 2.20 -2.88 9.19
CA ASP A 467 1.82 -2.93 7.78
C ASP A 467 2.98 -2.72 6.78
N HIS A 468 2.69 -2.89 5.48
CA HIS A 468 3.61 -2.81 4.33
C HIS A 468 4.74 -1.74 4.43
N PHE A 469 4.46 -0.62 5.09
CA PHE A 469 5.39 0.48 5.34
C PHE A 469 6.28 0.30 6.59
N GLY A 470 5.75 -0.25 7.68
CA GLY A 470 6.46 -0.51 8.94
C GLY A 470 7.62 -1.51 8.76
N GLN A 471 7.40 -2.61 8.03
CA GLN A 471 8.45 -3.60 7.74
C GLN A 471 9.65 -3.00 7.00
N ALA A 472 9.43 -2.05 6.09
CA ALA A 472 10.49 -1.38 5.34
C ALA A 472 11.36 -0.44 6.21
N ILE A 473 10.78 0.11 7.28
CA ILE A 473 11.43 1.05 8.18
C ILE A 473 12.08 0.34 9.37
N GLN A 474 11.42 -0.69 9.92
CA GLN A 474 11.87 -1.34 11.16
C GLN A 474 12.90 -2.45 10.92
N ASN A 475 12.79 -3.22 9.84
CA ASN A 475 13.59 -4.44 9.64
C ASN A 475 14.62 -4.45 8.49
N PRO A 476 15.36 -3.36 8.14
CA PRO A 476 16.44 -3.47 7.15
C PRO A 476 17.60 -4.40 7.56
N LEU A 477 17.71 -4.75 8.85
CA LEU A 477 18.89 -5.41 9.41
C LEU A 477 18.72 -6.91 9.67
N GLU A 478 17.51 -7.44 9.80
CA GLU A 478 17.29 -8.87 10.07
C GLU A 478 17.36 -9.74 8.81
N ASP A 479 16.94 -9.22 7.65
CA ASP A 479 17.05 -9.85 6.32
C ASP A 479 18.51 -10.12 5.88
N SER A 480 19.50 -9.59 6.61
CA SER A 480 20.93 -9.76 6.32
C SER A 480 21.64 -10.81 7.19
N LYS A 481 20.95 -11.39 8.19
CA LYS A 481 21.54 -12.35 9.13
C LYS A 481 20.89 -13.73 9.10
N SER A 482 20.84 -14.33 7.91
CA SER A 482 20.79 -15.79 7.77
C SER A 482 21.52 -16.23 6.49
N TYR A 483 22.83 -15.98 6.43
CA TYR A 483 23.69 -16.61 5.43
C TYR A 483 24.87 -17.35 6.06
N ILE A 484 24.92 -18.64 5.71
CA ILE A 484 25.97 -19.65 5.91
C ILE A 484 25.96 -20.33 7.29
N LYS A 485 25.12 -21.36 7.39
CA LYS A 485 25.52 -22.64 8.00
C LYS A 485 24.89 -23.79 7.23
N GLY A 486 25.70 -24.50 6.45
CA GLY A 486 25.26 -25.71 5.76
C GLY A 486 24.81 -26.77 6.77
N LYS A 487 23.66 -27.39 6.50
CA LYS A 487 23.20 -28.59 7.21
C LYS A 487 23.73 -29.81 6.45
N GLY A 488 24.25 -30.78 7.21
CA GLY A 488 24.77 -32.04 6.68
C GLY A 488 23.66 -33.01 6.27
N ASP A 489 23.92 -33.71 5.17
CA ASP A 489 23.07 -34.67 4.44
C ASP A 489 22.63 -35.94 5.20
N LYS A 490 22.47 -35.92 6.53
CA LYS A 490 22.22 -37.14 7.31
C LYS A 490 20.80 -37.37 7.82
N VAL A 491 19.88 -36.39 7.71
CA VAL A 491 18.49 -36.57 8.18
C VAL A 491 17.47 -36.60 7.03
N ALA A 492 17.80 -36.04 5.86
CA ALA A 492 16.89 -36.03 4.70
C ALA A 492 16.77 -37.41 4.00
N ASN A 493 17.79 -38.27 4.08
CA ASN A 493 17.79 -39.56 3.37
C ASN A 493 16.99 -40.66 4.07
N GLU A 494 16.91 -40.68 5.41
CA GLU A 494 16.11 -41.70 6.12
C GLU A 494 14.60 -41.39 6.04
N SER A 495 14.20 -40.13 6.18
CA SER A 495 12.79 -39.71 6.06
C SER A 495 12.24 -39.92 4.65
N LYS A 496 13.04 -39.65 3.60
CA LYS A 496 12.65 -39.85 2.21
C LYS A 496 12.48 -41.34 1.86
N TYR A 497 13.32 -42.22 2.42
CA TYR A 497 13.22 -43.67 2.19
C TYR A 497 12.02 -44.30 2.90
N ILE A 498 11.69 -43.86 4.12
CA ILE A 498 10.49 -44.32 4.85
C ILE A 498 9.22 -43.77 4.20
N PHE A 499 9.24 -42.53 3.72
CA PHE A 499 8.13 -41.90 3.00
C PHE A 499 7.79 -42.66 1.71
N ASP A 500 8.79 -42.93 0.85
CA ASP A 500 8.58 -43.72 -0.37
C ASP A 500 8.03 -45.12 -0.09
N THR A 501 8.40 -45.72 1.04
CA THR A 501 7.96 -47.09 1.41
C THR A 501 6.57 -47.11 2.05
N THR A 502 6.17 -46.03 2.74
CA THR A 502 4.87 -45.92 3.42
C THR A 502 3.80 -45.39 2.46
N VAL A 503 4.14 -44.38 1.63
CA VAL A 503 3.24 -43.82 0.62
C VAL A 503 2.98 -44.81 -0.52
N LYS A 504 3.99 -45.59 -0.97
CA LYS A 504 3.76 -46.67 -1.94
C LYS A 504 2.85 -47.80 -1.44
N LYS A 505 2.58 -47.89 -0.13
CA LYS A 505 1.62 -48.86 0.45
C LYS A 505 0.21 -48.29 0.62
N VAL A 506 0.02 -46.98 0.43
CA VAL A 506 -1.26 -46.28 0.68
C VAL A 506 -2.10 -46.15 -0.60
N ASP A 507 -1.53 -46.41 -1.78
CA ASP A 507 -2.24 -46.48 -3.06
C ASP A 507 -3.30 -47.61 -3.17
N GLU A 508 -3.53 -48.42 -2.13
CA GLU A 508 -4.37 -49.64 -2.19
C GLU A 508 -5.77 -49.52 -1.55
N ALA A 509 -6.26 -48.34 -1.18
CA ALA A 509 -7.66 -48.19 -0.76
C ALA A 509 -8.31 -46.89 -1.28
N PRO A 510 -8.86 -46.88 -2.52
CA PRO A 510 -9.61 -45.73 -3.02
C PRO A 510 -10.80 -45.43 -2.09
N LEU A 511 -10.88 -44.20 -1.61
CA LEU A 511 -12.00 -43.73 -0.79
C LEU A 511 -13.00 -43.06 -1.72
N VAL A 512 -14.16 -43.71 -1.93
CA VAL A 512 -15.24 -43.14 -2.74
C VAL A 512 -15.80 -41.89 -2.04
N ARG A 513 -16.10 -40.83 -2.81
CA ARG A 513 -16.75 -39.55 -2.43
C ARG A 513 -17.47 -39.57 -1.06
N GLY A 514 -18.50 -40.41 -0.89
CA GLY A 514 -19.26 -40.60 0.37
C GLY A 514 -18.47 -40.86 1.67
N LYS A 515 -17.29 -41.50 1.61
CA LYS A 515 -16.47 -41.80 2.79
C LYS A 515 -15.55 -40.65 3.19
N ILE A 516 -15.33 -39.69 2.30
CA ILE A 516 -14.50 -38.51 2.58
C ILE A 516 -15.28 -37.57 3.50
N LEU A 517 -16.57 -37.37 3.25
CA LEU A 517 -17.44 -36.59 4.14
C LEU A 517 -17.50 -37.21 5.55
N ASP A 518 -17.62 -38.54 5.64
CA ASP A 518 -17.56 -39.26 6.94
C ASP A 518 -16.22 -39.05 7.68
N TYR A 519 -15.11 -38.86 6.95
CA TYR A 519 -13.80 -38.60 7.54
C TYR A 519 -13.72 -37.18 8.12
N LEU A 520 -14.31 -36.17 7.46
CA LEU A 520 -14.34 -34.79 7.93
C LEU A 520 -15.13 -34.61 9.24
N GLN A 521 -16.05 -35.54 9.53
CA GLN A 521 -16.84 -35.56 10.75
C GLN A 521 -16.09 -36.13 11.97
N ARG A 522 -14.84 -36.59 11.80
CA ARG A 522 -14.01 -37.03 12.93
C ARG A 522 -13.48 -35.81 13.68
N HIS A 523 -13.63 -35.83 15.00
CA HIS A 523 -13.09 -34.78 15.85
C HIS A 523 -12.48 -35.39 17.11
N GLN A 524 -11.15 -35.48 17.16
CA GLN A 524 -10.39 -35.77 18.36
C GLN A 524 -9.45 -34.60 18.62
N ILE A 525 -9.68 -33.89 19.72
CA ILE A 525 -8.86 -32.76 20.15
C ILE A 525 -7.74 -33.31 21.05
N GLY A 526 -6.49 -33.01 20.72
CA GLY A 526 -5.32 -33.33 21.54
C GLY A 526 -5.10 -32.34 22.69
N GLU A 527 -4.21 -32.65 23.62
CA GLU A 527 -3.76 -31.67 24.63
C GLU A 527 -2.84 -30.61 23.99
N MET A 528 -3.03 -29.33 24.31
CA MET A 528 -2.19 -28.23 23.82
C MET A 528 -0.71 -28.39 24.24
N PRO A 529 0.22 -28.63 23.29
CA PRO A 529 1.66 -28.72 23.57
C PRO A 529 2.28 -27.35 23.84
N HIS A 530 3.39 -27.31 24.58
CA HIS A 530 4.14 -26.08 24.82
C HIS A 530 4.80 -25.52 23.54
N SER A 531 4.58 -24.24 23.27
CA SER A 531 5.31 -23.47 22.25
C SER A 531 6.81 -23.38 22.60
N LYS A 532 7.67 -23.60 21.62
CA LYS A 532 9.12 -23.33 21.66
C LYS A 532 9.46 -22.43 20.48
N ASP A 533 10.36 -21.49 20.69
CA ASP A 533 10.92 -20.69 19.59
C ASP A 533 11.70 -21.60 18.63
N VAL A 534 11.20 -21.71 17.40
CA VAL A 534 11.77 -22.52 16.31
C VAL A 534 12.06 -21.56 15.15
N SER A 535 13.18 -21.72 14.44
CA SER A 535 13.44 -20.96 13.20
C SER A 535 12.67 -21.57 12.02
N SER A 536 12.32 -20.77 11.01
CA SER A 536 11.65 -21.26 9.79
C SER A 536 12.42 -22.40 9.09
N GLU A 537 13.76 -22.36 9.12
CA GLU A 537 14.63 -23.38 8.54
C GLU A 537 14.58 -24.73 9.28
N ASP A 538 14.30 -24.72 10.60
CA ASP A 538 14.23 -25.92 11.44
C ASP A 538 12.81 -26.41 11.74
N ALA A 539 11.81 -25.67 11.24
CA ALA A 539 10.39 -25.98 11.38
C ALA A 539 9.98 -27.20 10.55
N GLN A 540 9.12 -28.04 11.12
CA GLN A 540 8.44 -29.15 10.46
C GLN A 540 7.11 -28.72 9.84
N VAL A 541 6.51 -27.66 10.41
CA VAL A 541 5.33 -26.99 9.87
C VAL A 541 5.53 -25.48 9.92
N ILE A 542 5.18 -24.79 8.84
CA ILE A 542 5.10 -23.34 8.80
C ILE A 542 3.64 -22.93 8.59
N VAL A 543 3.13 -22.06 9.47
CA VAL A 543 1.78 -21.48 9.37
C VAL A 543 1.89 -19.99 9.10
N LEU A 544 1.43 -19.53 7.94
CA LEU A 544 1.43 -18.12 7.56
C LEU A 544 -0.01 -17.61 7.45
N ALA A 545 -0.18 -16.31 7.63
CA ALA A 545 -1.43 -15.61 7.35
C ALA A 545 -1.22 -14.51 6.29
N SER A 546 -2.31 -14.21 5.58
CA SER A 546 -2.44 -13.09 4.65
C SER A 546 -3.90 -12.62 4.75
N GLY A 547 -4.15 -11.76 5.74
CA GLY A 547 -5.46 -11.38 6.24
C GLY A 547 -6.27 -12.59 6.69
N ASN A 548 -7.38 -12.87 6.01
CA ASN A 548 -8.25 -14.00 6.31
C ASN A 548 -7.93 -15.29 5.51
N LEU A 549 -6.78 -15.30 4.84
CA LEU A 549 -6.20 -16.47 4.17
C LEU A 549 -5.05 -17.05 5.00
N GLY A 550 -5.16 -18.31 5.39
CA GLY A 550 -4.13 -19.09 6.07
C GLY A 550 -3.42 -20.03 5.11
N LEU A 551 -2.10 -20.18 5.29
CA LEU A 551 -1.25 -21.05 4.49
C LEU A 551 -0.48 -21.99 5.41
N ILE A 552 -0.67 -23.29 5.26
CA ILE A 552 0.03 -24.31 6.06
C ILE A 552 0.95 -25.11 5.15
N TYR A 553 2.24 -25.07 5.47
CA TYR A 553 3.29 -25.81 4.78
C TYR A 553 3.86 -26.90 5.68
N LEU A 554 3.83 -28.14 5.21
CA LEU A 554 4.43 -29.31 5.85
C LEU A 554 5.87 -29.46 5.33
N THR A 555 6.79 -28.76 5.98
CA THR A 555 8.17 -28.49 5.53
C THR A 555 9.15 -29.63 5.78
N GLU A 556 8.71 -30.72 6.41
CA GLU A 556 9.47 -31.99 6.45
C GLU A 556 9.68 -32.61 5.06
N TYR A 557 8.84 -32.23 4.11
CA TYR A 557 8.85 -32.70 2.73
C TYR A 557 9.18 -31.54 1.79
N SER A 558 9.95 -31.78 0.73
CA SER A 558 10.29 -30.73 -0.25
C SER A 558 9.14 -30.43 -1.22
N GLU A 559 8.28 -31.42 -1.47
CA GLU A 559 7.16 -31.32 -2.40
C GLU A 559 5.85 -30.97 -1.67
N ARG A 560 4.88 -30.45 -2.42
CA ARG A 560 3.51 -30.25 -1.93
C ARG A 560 2.82 -31.61 -1.74
N LEU A 561 2.34 -31.88 -0.54
CA LEU A 561 1.64 -33.11 -0.19
C LEU A 561 0.21 -33.11 -0.73
N THR A 562 -0.28 -34.32 -1.04
CA THR A 562 -1.65 -34.53 -1.48
C THR A 562 -2.58 -34.84 -0.30
N PHE A 563 -3.89 -34.71 -0.50
CA PHE A 563 -4.90 -35.08 0.49
C PHE A 563 -4.68 -36.47 1.10
N GLU A 564 -4.39 -37.47 0.26
CA GLU A 564 -4.19 -38.86 0.67
C GLU A 564 -2.96 -39.02 1.57
N GLN A 565 -1.89 -38.27 1.27
CA GLN A 565 -0.66 -38.24 2.05
C GLN A 565 -0.89 -37.54 3.39
N ILE A 566 -1.52 -36.36 3.37
CA ILE A 566 -1.83 -35.58 4.59
C ILE A 566 -2.71 -36.38 5.53
N ARG A 567 -3.80 -36.99 5.02
CA ARG A 567 -4.70 -37.86 5.79
C ARG A 567 -3.97 -39.02 6.47
N THR A 568 -2.94 -39.56 5.83
CA THR A 568 -2.18 -40.70 6.37
C THR A 568 -1.20 -40.26 7.44
N LEU A 569 -0.51 -39.13 7.24
CA LEU A 569 0.52 -38.63 8.14
C LEU A 569 -0.05 -37.89 9.34
N TYR A 570 -1.09 -37.08 9.11
CA TYR A 570 -1.73 -36.18 10.07
C TYR A 570 -3.26 -36.32 9.97
N PRO A 571 -3.83 -37.46 10.44
CA PRO A 571 -5.23 -37.82 10.19
C PRO A 571 -6.24 -36.84 10.76
N ASP A 572 -5.91 -36.09 11.81
CA ASP A 572 -6.83 -35.16 12.48
C ASP A 572 -6.73 -33.72 11.96
N LEU A 573 -5.71 -33.39 11.16
CA LEU A 573 -5.42 -32.03 10.73
C LEU A 573 -6.54 -31.43 9.85
N ILE A 574 -6.91 -32.10 8.75
CA ILE A 574 -7.95 -31.59 7.85
C ILE A 574 -9.33 -31.59 8.55
N PRO A 575 -9.79 -32.68 9.19
CA PRO A 575 -11.08 -32.70 9.91
C PRO A 575 -11.13 -31.64 11.01
N GLY A 576 -10.07 -31.50 11.80
CA GLY A 576 -10.02 -30.50 12.88
C GLY A 576 -10.13 -29.07 12.36
N LEU A 577 -9.43 -28.75 11.26
CA LEU A 577 -9.53 -27.43 10.63
C LEU A 577 -10.94 -27.14 10.11
N VAL A 578 -11.55 -28.06 9.35
CA VAL A 578 -12.88 -27.81 8.75
C VAL A 578 -14.02 -27.80 9.77
N GLN A 579 -13.84 -28.44 10.94
CA GLN A 579 -14.83 -28.44 12.02
C GLN A 579 -14.76 -27.20 12.91
N HIS A 580 -13.67 -26.44 12.86
CA HIS A 580 -13.53 -25.20 13.61
C HIS A 580 -14.50 -24.14 13.05
N GLU A 581 -15.35 -23.56 13.89
CA GLU A 581 -16.40 -22.61 13.48
C GLU A 581 -15.88 -21.35 12.76
N GLY A 582 -14.64 -20.96 13.05
CA GLY A 582 -13.96 -19.84 12.38
C GLY A 582 -13.41 -20.13 10.98
N VAL A 583 -13.41 -21.40 10.53
CA VAL A 583 -12.90 -21.79 9.21
C VAL A 583 -14.08 -21.93 8.25
N GLY A 584 -14.02 -21.22 7.13
CA GLY A 584 -15.04 -21.28 6.09
C GLY A 584 -14.83 -22.50 5.20
N PHE A 585 -13.61 -22.65 4.72
CA PHE A 585 -13.21 -23.83 3.94
C PHE A 585 -11.69 -24.06 4.00
N VAL A 586 -11.32 -25.29 3.62
CA VAL A 586 -9.94 -25.73 3.40
C VAL A 586 -9.79 -26.23 1.97
N MET A 587 -8.73 -25.83 1.27
CA MET A 587 -8.36 -26.37 -0.04
C MET A 587 -7.10 -27.23 0.04
N VAL A 588 -7.16 -28.42 -0.57
CA VAL A 588 -6.03 -29.35 -0.73
C VAL A 588 -6.03 -29.94 -2.14
N ASN A 589 -4.88 -30.46 -2.58
CA ASN A 589 -4.79 -31.17 -3.85
C ASN A 589 -4.88 -32.70 -3.63
N SER A 590 -5.76 -33.40 -4.34
CA SER A 590 -5.86 -34.87 -4.34
C SER A 590 -5.26 -35.45 -5.62
N THR A 591 -4.60 -36.62 -5.51
CA THR A 591 -4.16 -37.37 -6.69
C THR A 591 -5.33 -38.01 -7.44
N GLU A 592 -6.37 -38.43 -6.72
CA GLU A 592 -7.54 -39.14 -7.28
C GLU A 592 -8.58 -38.17 -7.85
N HIS A 593 -8.82 -37.04 -7.17
CA HIS A 593 -9.93 -36.14 -7.47
C HIS A 593 -9.48 -34.74 -7.93
N GLY A 594 -8.18 -34.46 -7.98
CA GLY A 594 -7.67 -33.13 -8.25
C GLY A 594 -7.91 -32.18 -7.08
N PRO A 595 -7.95 -30.85 -7.29
CA PRO A 595 -8.20 -29.89 -6.22
C PRO A 595 -9.58 -30.06 -5.58
N MET A 596 -9.60 -30.10 -4.25
CA MET A 596 -10.82 -30.23 -3.44
C MET A 596 -10.92 -29.10 -2.44
N VAL A 597 -12.12 -28.55 -2.28
CA VAL A 597 -12.46 -27.57 -1.26
C VAL A 597 -13.42 -28.22 -0.28
N MET A 598 -13.08 -28.21 0.99
CA MET A 598 -13.80 -28.91 2.06
C MET A 598 -14.29 -27.89 3.08
N GLY A 599 -15.59 -27.91 3.35
CA GLY A 599 -16.21 -27.22 4.47
C GLY A 599 -16.70 -28.22 5.51
N LYS A 600 -17.37 -27.71 6.53
CA LYS A 600 -17.89 -28.53 7.64
C LYS A 600 -18.83 -29.64 7.20
N GLU A 601 -19.74 -29.33 6.28
CA GLU A 601 -20.85 -30.21 5.85
C GLU A 601 -20.80 -30.59 4.36
N GLY A 602 -19.68 -30.34 3.68
CA GLY A 602 -19.57 -30.72 2.27
C GLY A 602 -18.24 -30.43 1.60
N ILE A 603 -18.14 -30.88 0.35
CA ILE A 603 -16.93 -30.90 -0.47
C ILE A 603 -17.29 -30.44 -1.88
N HIS A 604 -16.50 -29.51 -2.41
CA HIS A 604 -16.54 -29.10 -3.81
C HIS A 604 -15.29 -29.61 -4.53
N TYR A 605 -15.48 -30.51 -5.50
CA TYR A 605 -14.43 -31.06 -6.35
C TYR A 605 -14.17 -30.11 -7.53
N LEU A 606 -13.09 -29.33 -7.48
CA LEU A 606 -12.85 -28.26 -8.47
C LEU A 606 -12.48 -28.79 -9.85
N GLN A 607 -12.08 -30.05 -9.99
CA GLN A 607 -11.70 -30.64 -11.27
C GLN A 607 -12.92 -30.85 -12.20
N ASP A 608 -14.04 -31.35 -11.66
CA ASP A 608 -15.25 -31.67 -12.43
C ASP A 608 -16.50 -30.88 -11.99
N GLY A 609 -16.37 -30.07 -10.93
CA GLY A 609 -17.45 -29.23 -10.39
C GLY A 609 -18.48 -30.00 -9.57
N THR A 610 -18.23 -31.28 -9.23
CA THR A 610 -19.16 -32.04 -8.38
C THR A 610 -19.16 -31.49 -6.96
N ILE A 611 -20.33 -31.42 -6.35
CA ILE A 611 -20.51 -31.06 -4.94
C ILE A 611 -21.10 -32.26 -4.19
N GLU A 612 -20.54 -32.56 -3.02
CA GLU A 612 -21.04 -33.52 -2.06
C GLU A 612 -21.42 -32.80 -0.76
N GLY A 613 -22.65 -32.99 -0.27
CA GLY A 613 -23.14 -32.24 0.89
C GLY A 613 -23.47 -30.79 0.54
N GLU A 614 -23.16 -29.86 1.44
CA GLU A 614 -23.32 -28.41 1.23
C GLU A 614 -22.11 -27.82 0.49
N ASP A 615 -22.33 -26.92 -0.49
CA ASP A 615 -21.23 -26.29 -1.21
C ASP A 615 -20.46 -25.30 -0.29
N PRO A 616 -19.19 -25.57 0.06
CA PRO A 616 -18.41 -24.69 0.93
C PRO A 616 -18.14 -23.31 0.31
N LEU A 617 -18.32 -23.18 -1.01
CA LEU A 617 -18.05 -21.95 -1.75
C LEU A 617 -19.29 -21.09 -2.01
N ALA A 618 -20.48 -21.52 -1.55
CA ALA A 618 -21.74 -20.87 -1.86
C ALA A 618 -21.77 -19.37 -1.53
N LEU A 619 -21.07 -18.94 -0.47
CA LEU A 619 -21.03 -17.55 0.01
C LEU A 619 -19.89 -16.70 -0.60
N PHE A 620 -18.96 -17.31 -1.35
CA PHE A 620 -17.72 -16.66 -1.80
C PHE A 620 -17.77 -16.15 -3.25
N GLY A 621 -18.96 -16.18 -3.87
CA GLY A 621 -19.20 -15.74 -5.24
C GLY A 621 -19.02 -16.85 -6.27
N SER A 622 -19.65 -16.68 -7.44
CA SER A 622 -19.74 -17.74 -8.46
C SER A 622 -18.40 -18.14 -9.09
N ARG A 623 -17.38 -17.29 -8.98
CA ARG A 623 -16.03 -17.52 -9.53
C ARG A 623 -15.01 -18.04 -8.52
N ALA A 624 -15.39 -18.21 -7.25
CA ALA A 624 -14.50 -18.78 -6.24
C ALA A 624 -13.86 -20.13 -6.69
N PRO A 625 -14.59 -21.06 -7.35
CA PRO A 625 -13.98 -22.28 -7.88
C PRO A 625 -12.87 -22.03 -8.92
N GLU A 626 -13.03 -21.01 -9.77
CA GLU A 626 -12.06 -20.67 -10.82
C GLU A 626 -10.79 -20.08 -10.22
N HIS A 627 -10.94 -19.15 -9.27
CA HIS A 627 -9.81 -18.57 -8.53
C HIS A 627 -9.03 -19.62 -7.75
N LEU A 628 -9.72 -20.51 -7.02
CA LEU A 628 -9.07 -21.59 -6.28
C LEU A 628 -8.37 -22.60 -7.20
N ARG A 629 -8.97 -22.94 -8.35
CA ARG A 629 -8.32 -23.80 -9.35
C ARG A 629 -7.05 -23.15 -9.90
N ARG A 630 -7.08 -21.84 -10.17
CA ARG A 630 -5.93 -21.06 -10.61
C ARG A 630 -4.84 -21.04 -9.52
N THR A 631 -5.17 -20.66 -8.29
CA THR A 631 -4.22 -20.66 -7.17
C THR A 631 -3.64 -22.05 -6.96
N ASN A 632 -4.44 -23.12 -7.00
CA ASN A 632 -3.93 -24.49 -6.87
C ASN A 632 -2.87 -24.89 -7.91
N SER A 633 -2.86 -24.23 -9.08
CA SER A 633 -1.87 -24.49 -10.14
C SER A 633 -0.51 -23.83 -9.89
N PHE A 634 -0.42 -22.92 -8.91
CA PHE A 634 0.83 -22.22 -8.61
C PHE A 634 1.85 -23.15 -7.97
N LYS A 635 3.12 -22.97 -8.35
CA LYS A 635 4.27 -23.72 -7.83
C LYS A 635 4.37 -23.64 -6.31
N TYR A 636 4.10 -22.46 -5.74
CA TYR A 636 4.31 -22.17 -4.31
C TYR A 636 3.05 -22.25 -3.44
N THR A 637 1.96 -22.82 -3.97
CA THR A 637 0.73 -23.08 -3.20
C THR A 637 1.02 -23.91 -1.94
N PRO A 638 0.43 -23.59 -0.78
CA PRO A 638 0.61 -24.37 0.43
C PRO A 638 0.06 -25.79 0.32
N ASP A 639 0.53 -26.67 1.20
CA ASP A 639 0.00 -28.03 1.35
C ASP A 639 -1.50 -27.97 1.70
N ILE A 640 -1.86 -27.03 2.59
CA ILE A 640 -3.24 -26.72 2.97
C ILE A 640 -3.45 -25.21 2.91
N LEU A 641 -4.42 -24.77 2.11
CA LEU A 641 -4.89 -23.38 2.09
C LEU A 641 -6.18 -23.30 2.91
N VAL A 642 -6.27 -22.34 3.82
CA VAL A 642 -7.40 -22.17 4.74
C VAL A 642 -8.00 -20.79 4.53
N ASN A 643 -9.30 -20.68 4.37
CA ASN A 643 -9.98 -19.38 4.38
C ASN A 643 -10.86 -19.31 5.62
N SER A 644 -10.87 -18.15 6.30
CA SER A 644 -11.81 -17.93 7.39
C SER A 644 -13.25 -18.06 6.91
N PHE A 645 -14.18 -18.18 7.85
CA PHE A 645 -15.60 -17.99 7.53
C PHE A 645 -15.85 -16.59 6.94
N TYR A 646 -16.98 -16.46 6.24
CA TYR A 646 -17.52 -15.19 5.78
C TYR A 646 -18.98 -15.07 6.21
N ASP A 647 -19.31 -14.01 6.94
CA ASP A 647 -20.67 -13.65 7.29
C ASP A 647 -21.20 -12.63 6.29
N SER A 648 -22.07 -13.10 5.39
CA SER A 648 -22.66 -12.27 4.33
C SER A 648 -23.70 -11.27 4.84
N GLU A 649 -24.29 -11.47 6.03
CA GLU A 649 -25.28 -10.55 6.58
C GLU A 649 -24.62 -9.28 7.11
N ASN A 650 -23.52 -9.44 7.84
CA ASN A 650 -22.75 -8.32 8.38
C ASN A 650 -21.60 -7.88 7.47
N ASN A 651 -21.35 -8.62 6.39
CA ASN A 651 -20.20 -8.45 5.50
C ASN A 651 -18.87 -8.46 6.28
N GLU A 652 -18.69 -9.50 7.09
CA GLU A 652 -17.54 -9.66 7.97
C GLU A 652 -16.76 -10.94 7.70
N VAL A 653 -15.44 -10.86 7.91
CA VAL A 653 -14.54 -12.02 7.94
C VAL A 653 -13.86 -12.11 9.31
N ALA A 654 -13.05 -13.15 9.51
CA ALA A 654 -12.15 -13.26 10.64
C ALA A 654 -10.71 -13.37 10.15
N ALA A 655 -10.00 -12.25 10.16
CA ALA A 655 -8.59 -12.21 9.83
C ALA A 655 -7.80 -13.16 10.75
N PHE A 656 -6.94 -14.00 10.18
CA PHE A 656 -5.97 -14.77 10.96
C PHE A 656 -4.85 -13.87 11.50
N GLU A 657 -4.68 -12.69 10.90
CA GLU A 657 -3.86 -11.60 11.40
C GLU A 657 -4.63 -10.69 12.36
N GLU A 658 -3.89 -9.97 13.21
CA GLU A 658 -4.47 -8.97 14.11
C GLU A 658 -4.79 -7.65 13.39
N LEU A 659 -5.61 -7.71 12.34
CA LEU A 659 -6.06 -6.59 11.51
C LEU A 659 -7.60 -6.59 11.46
N VAL A 660 -8.25 -5.46 11.76
CA VAL A 660 -9.71 -5.35 11.75
C VAL A 660 -10.28 -5.14 10.35
N GLY A 661 -9.59 -4.35 9.52
CA GLY A 661 -9.75 -4.39 8.08
C GLY A 661 -8.83 -5.47 7.52
N SER A 662 -9.34 -6.34 6.66
CA SER A 662 -8.60 -7.50 6.18
C SER A 662 -8.78 -7.70 4.69
N HIS A 663 -7.72 -8.16 4.03
CA HIS A 663 -7.72 -8.56 2.64
C HIS A 663 -6.70 -9.71 2.42
N GLY A 664 -6.65 -10.27 1.21
CA GLY A 664 -5.75 -11.37 0.84
C GLY A 664 -6.46 -12.69 0.64
N GLY A 665 -7.64 -12.88 1.25
CA GLY A 665 -8.47 -14.07 1.10
C GLY A 665 -9.71 -13.84 0.25
N MET A 666 -10.72 -14.68 0.49
CA MET A 666 -12.04 -14.57 -0.11
C MET A 666 -13.08 -14.12 0.91
N GLY A 667 -14.12 -13.44 0.42
CA GLY A 667 -15.29 -13.04 1.21
C GLY A 667 -15.39 -11.53 1.40
N GLY A 668 -16.59 -11.00 1.19
CA GLY A 668 -16.92 -9.60 1.36
C GLY A 668 -16.34 -8.67 0.31
N GLU A 669 -16.06 -7.44 0.71
CA GLU A 669 -15.67 -6.34 -0.17
C GLU A 669 -14.20 -6.37 -0.62
N GLN A 670 -13.36 -7.21 -0.01
CA GLN A 670 -11.94 -7.32 -0.35
C GLN A 670 -11.68 -7.71 -1.82
N THR A 671 -12.63 -8.39 -2.47
CA THR A 671 -12.52 -8.83 -3.86
C THR A 671 -13.18 -7.90 -4.87
N GLN A 672 -13.69 -6.74 -4.42
CA GLN A 672 -14.50 -5.81 -5.25
C GLN A 672 -13.87 -4.41 -5.37
N PRO A 673 -12.67 -4.27 -5.95
CA PRO A 673 -12.08 -2.98 -6.30
C PRO A 673 -12.81 -2.32 -7.48
N PHE A 674 -12.27 -1.19 -7.94
CA PHE A 674 -12.85 -0.38 -9.00
C PHE A 674 -11.80 0.28 -9.89
N ILE A 675 -12.26 0.81 -11.02
CA ILE A 675 -11.52 1.75 -11.85
C ILE A 675 -12.43 2.91 -12.30
N ILE A 676 -11.98 4.13 -12.04
CA ILE A 676 -12.48 5.39 -12.57
C ILE A 676 -11.59 5.81 -13.73
N TYR A 677 -12.17 5.95 -14.91
CA TYR A 677 -11.43 6.22 -16.15
C TYR A 677 -12.14 7.31 -16.99
N PRO A 678 -11.41 8.03 -17.87
CA PRO A 678 -12.00 9.05 -18.74
C PRO A 678 -13.16 8.52 -19.58
N SER A 679 -14.28 9.25 -19.65
CA SER A 679 -15.51 8.78 -20.29
C SER A 679 -15.37 8.40 -21.77
N GLU A 680 -14.35 8.94 -22.44
CA GLU A 680 -13.98 8.65 -23.82
C GLU A 680 -13.24 7.31 -24.04
N TRP A 681 -12.76 6.64 -22.98
CA TRP A 681 -12.10 5.33 -23.12
C TRP A 681 -13.12 4.20 -23.33
N ASP A 682 -12.79 3.29 -24.24
CA ASP A 682 -13.56 2.07 -24.49
C ASP A 682 -13.07 0.90 -23.61
N MET A 683 -13.63 0.77 -22.42
CA MET A 683 -13.33 -0.33 -21.50
C MET A 683 -14.10 -1.63 -21.84
N GLY A 684 -14.82 -1.69 -22.97
CA GLY A 684 -15.61 -2.87 -23.34
C GLY A 684 -16.80 -3.13 -22.42
N PHE A 685 -17.54 -4.22 -22.72
CA PHE A 685 -18.75 -4.62 -21.98
C PHE A 685 -18.53 -5.86 -21.09
N GLU A 686 -17.39 -6.53 -21.22
CA GLU A 686 -17.11 -7.71 -20.43
C GLU A 686 -16.66 -7.32 -19.02
N GLU A 687 -17.11 -8.10 -18.05
CA GLU A 687 -16.63 -8.00 -16.67
C GLU A 687 -15.12 -8.22 -16.60
N ILE A 688 -14.45 -7.41 -15.79
CA ILE A 688 -13.01 -7.47 -15.58
C ILE A 688 -12.77 -8.42 -14.41
N VAL A 689 -12.19 -9.58 -14.69
CA VAL A 689 -11.85 -10.61 -13.70
C VAL A 689 -10.34 -10.82 -13.75
N GLY A 690 -9.70 -10.58 -12.61
CA GLY A 690 -8.25 -10.68 -12.43
C GLY A 690 -7.47 -9.47 -12.92
N ALA A 691 -6.34 -9.24 -12.25
CA ALA A 691 -5.44 -8.12 -12.50
C ALA A 691 -4.80 -8.19 -13.91
N GLU A 692 -4.56 -9.40 -14.43
CA GLU A 692 -4.04 -9.59 -15.79
C GLU A 692 -5.01 -9.10 -16.88
N LYS A 693 -6.33 -9.26 -16.67
CA LYS A 693 -7.34 -8.77 -17.62
C LYS A 693 -7.37 -7.24 -17.61
N LEU A 694 -7.30 -6.64 -16.42
CA LEU A 694 -7.18 -5.19 -16.26
C LEU A 694 -5.92 -4.66 -16.97
N HIS A 695 -4.75 -5.28 -16.78
CA HIS A 695 -3.52 -4.92 -17.50
C HIS A 695 -3.69 -4.91 -19.01
N LYS A 696 -4.27 -5.97 -19.59
CA LYS A 696 -4.50 -6.07 -21.05
C LYS A 696 -5.37 -4.93 -21.56
N MET A 697 -6.40 -4.55 -20.79
CA MET A 697 -7.27 -3.43 -21.13
C MET A 697 -6.54 -2.09 -21.04
N LEU A 698 -5.78 -1.85 -19.98
CA LEU A 698 -4.98 -0.64 -19.83
C LEU A 698 -3.92 -0.50 -20.94
N LYS A 699 -3.19 -1.58 -21.27
CA LYS A 699 -2.24 -1.61 -22.39
C LYS A 699 -2.92 -1.31 -23.73
N LYS A 700 -4.14 -1.82 -23.95
CA LYS A 700 -4.93 -1.51 -25.15
C LYS A 700 -5.25 -0.01 -25.23
N GLN A 701 -5.61 0.62 -24.11
CA GLN A 701 -5.87 2.07 -24.06
C GLN A 701 -4.61 2.88 -24.29
N LEU A 702 -3.50 2.55 -23.62
CA LEU A 702 -2.21 3.23 -23.83
C LEU A 702 -1.77 3.15 -25.28
N LYS A 703 -1.91 1.99 -25.93
CA LYS A 703 -1.62 1.82 -27.35
C LYS A 703 -2.51 2.69 -28.25
N HIS A 704 -3.79 2.86 -27.91
CA HIS A 704 -4.69 3.75 -28.65
C HIS A 704 -4.26 5.23 -28.55
N LEU A 705 -3.64 5.61 -27.43
CA LEU A 705 -3.05 6.92 -27.19
C LEU A 705 -1.61 7.07 -27.70
N GLU A 706 -1.11 6.08 -28.46
CA GLU A 706 0.26 6.00 -28.97
C GLU A 706 1.35 6.01 -27.88
N ILE A 707 1.01 5.58 -26.66
CA ILE A 707 1.92 5.45 -25.50
C ILE A 707 2.63 4.09 -25.51
#